data_AF-A0A919XTA4-F1
#
_entry.id   AF-A0A919XTA4-F1
#
_cell.length_a   1.000
_cell.length_b   1.000
_cell.length_c   1.000
_cell.angle_alpha   90.00
_cell.angle_beta   90.00
_cell.angle_gamma   90.00
#
_symmetry.space_group_name_H-M   'P 1'
#
loop_
_entity.id
_entity.type
_entity.pdbx_description
1 polymer ?
#
loop_
_entity_poly.entity_id
_entity_poly.type
_entity_poly.pdbx_seq_one_letter_code
_entity_poly.pdbx_strand_id
1 'polypeptide(L)'
;MHPSLQAALAPATLACLYILHLGLGPASVQATILSAVFWLFAAGYAAALQAAACGGTAVRFLESGWLLTTGLLALASLAVVYGCLPWSGAILRTADREVAAAGARLGGLLQYPNTFGAVMGAALLERLTALAALPRQAFTRAGRWQGQQAGALAPVFALCLLLTESRGAFAALAAAWAIAALLLRRGERLRFALHSAAALGAGALLAAPLLRAGLAPPALQGLAALAAALGGWAAATAALAAAGPRALRLITGKRCAAGVAALAAAAGLLALAAARPGALQALPQRLTGAATLLARGDMYADALRVIGGAPWLGQGGDTWRSVYRSVQSSPYTGSEVHSGYLDLLMDLGLAGVLVLLAWIIPALRSAFRSRCRLLPSVLLLLLHSLIDFDLSYGLVWLLLIWLFRWAKAGAPITSAQETSSPLHSSPPHSSPPQRWRRQLTHPFLHRLVLLTHFRGLRFFRVLLPGAAALALLCAAVLCLGQAESLRRERLALAIEAQYPQEAEKLLRQASTLAPARPRLYLALAARSDAEEAAVWLQHGLRYERAQPELELALGKLLAERGDLAALEHLRRATELNRYSNTTWVTAMSEASRLATMKMADRTAERESQQQAAWQVLAAGAELYARYTELTAGGPWRRNDLNFGGEETVIKLGEQLRRMRESLPALRMSPVSESDCQLDPY
;
A
#
# COMPACT_ATOMS: atom_id res chain seq x y z
N MET A 1 19.74 -1.61 -25.06
CA MET A 1 19.91 -1.54 -23.59
C MET A 1 20.36 -2.90 -23.09
N HIS A 2 21.24 -2.92 -22.08
CA HIS A 2 21.59 -4.14 -21.36
C HIS A 2 20.32 -4.73 -20.69
N PRO A 3 20.12 -6.06 -20.63
CA PRO A 3 18.89 -6.66 -20.08
C PRO A 3 18.56 -6.21 -18.66
N SER A 4 19.57 -5.97 -17.81
CA SER A 4 19.39 -5.42 -16.45
C SER A 4 18.80 -4.02 -16.44
N LEU A 5 19.19 -3.16 -17.40
CA LEU A 5 18.65 -1.81 -17.52
C LEU A 5 17.19 -1.81 -17.98
N GLN A 6 16.77 -2.81 -18.76
CA GLN A 6 15.36 -2.95 -19.14
C GLN A 6 14.49 -3.37 -17.95
N ALA A 7 14.99 -4.22 -17.05
CA ALA A 7 14.26 -4.66 -15.87
C ALA A 7 14.09 -3.53 -14.83
N ALA A 8 15.08 -2.63 -14.73
CA ALA A 8 15.07 -1.52 -13.79
C ALA A 8 14.36 -0.25 -14.29
N LEU A 9 14.03 -0.18 -15.58
CA LEU A 9 13.56 1.07 -16.22
C LEU A 9 12.30 1.63 -15.57
N ALA A 10 11.27 0.81 -15.34
CA ALA A 10 10.01 1.30 -14.77
C ALA A 10 10.15 1.75 -13.31
N PRO A 11 10.72 0.96 -12.37
CA PRO A 11 11.01 1.44 -11.02
C PRO A 11 11.90 2.69 -10.99
N ALA A 12 12.93 2.77 -11.85
CA ALA A 12 13.79 3.94 -11.92
C ALA A 12 13.03 5.19 -12.43
N THR A 13 12.12 5.01 -13.38
CA THR A 13 11.26 6.11 -13.88
C THR A 13 10.34 6.61 -12.78
N LEU A 14 9.74 5.71 -11.99
CA LEU A 14 8.93 6.10 -10.82
C LEU A 14 9.75 6.85 -9.77
N ALA A 15 10.98 6.41 -9.50
CA ALA A 15 11.90 7.14 -8.63
C ALA A 15 12.19 8.56 -9.15
N CYS A 16 12.46 8.72 -10.45
CA CYS A 16 12.67 10.03 -11.06
C CYS A 16 11.44 10.94 -10.93
N LEU A 17 10.22 10.40 -11.05
CA LEU A 17 8.99 11.18 -10.86
C LEU A 17 8.84 11.68 -9.41
N TYR A 18 9.16 10.85 -8.41
CA TYR A 18 9.18 11.31 -7.01
C TYR A 18 10.29 12.34 -6.75
N ILE A 19 11.48 12.18 -7.36
CA ILE A 19 12.56 13.17 -7.24
C ILE A 19 12.15 14.51 -7.87
N LEU A 20 11.47 14.48 -9.02
CA LEU A 20 10.94 15.68 -9.68
C LEU A 20 9.98 16.43 -8.74
N HIS A 21 9.13 15.70 -8.01
CA HIS A 21 8.21 16.29 -7.05
C HIS A 21 8.88 17.12 -5.96
N LEU A 22 10.11 16.77 -5.54
CA LEU A 22 10.85 17.55 -4.56
C LEU A 22 11.11 19.00 -5.02
N GLY A 23 11.19 19.23 -6.34
CA GLY A 23 11.30 20.57 -6.92
C GLY A 23 9.95 21.27 -7.16
N LEU A 24 8.84 20.54 -7.14
CA LEU A 24 7.49 21.06 -7.40
C LEU A 24 6.71 21.41 -6.13
N GLY A 25 7.26 21.11 -4.94
CA GLY A 25 6.62 21.37 -3.65
C GLY A 25 5.53 20.34 -3.33
N PRO A 26 5.92 19.11 -2.94
CA PRO A 26 4.96 18.04 -2.68
C PRO A 26 4.18 18.30 -1.39
N ALA A 27 3.07 17.57 -1.18
CA ALA A 27 2.26 17.65 0.03
C ALA A 27 3.07 17.29 1.30
N SER A 28 3.92 16.26 1.20
CA SER A 28 4.93 15.90 2.20
C SER A 28 6.28 15.68 1.54
N VAL A 29 7.27 16.51 1.91
CA VAL A 29 8.65 16.33 1.44
C VAL A 29 9.24 15.04 2.00
N GLN A 30 8.97 14.72 3.28
CA GLN A 30 9.50 13.52 3.91
C GLN A 30 9.02 12.25 3.22
N ALA A 31 7.71 12.13 3.00
CA ALA A 31 7.15 10.96 2.35
C ALA A 31 7.62 10.83 0.89
N THR A 32 7.74 11.95 0.18
CA THR A 32 8.28 11.98 -1.19
C THR A 32 9.73 11.47 -1.26
N ILE A 33 10.59 11.87 -0.31
CA ILE A 33 11.97 11.37 -0.20
C ILE A 33 11.97 9.85 0.02
N LEU A 34 11.15 9.35 0.95
CA LEU A 34 11.08 7.92 1.24
C LEU A 34 10.58 7.10 0.04
N SER A 35 9.57 7.61 -0.68
CA SER A 35 9.07 6.98 -1.91
C SER A 35 10.14 6.96 -3.02
N ALA A 36 10.87 8.06 -3.23
CA ALA A 36 11.98 8.11 -4.17
C ALA A 36 13.06 7.06 -3.85
N VAL A 37 13.47 6.98 -2.58
CA VAL A 37 14.46 6.01 -2.11
C VAL A 37 13.97 4.57 -2.29
N PHE A 38 12.71 4.29 -1.96
CA PHE A 38 12.13 2.96 -2.17
C PHE A 38 12.16 2.55 -3.65
N TRP A 39 11.74 3.43 -4.56
CA TRP A 39 11.72 3.12 -5.99
C TRP A 39 13.13 2.99 -6.59
N LEU A 40 14.11 3.74 -6.08
CA LEU A 40 15.54 3.52 -6.40
C LEU A 40 15.99 2.13 -5.95
N PHE A 41 15.66 1.74 -4.72
CA PHE A 41 15.96 0.40 -4.21
C PHE A 41 15.28 -0.69 -5.06
N ALA A 42 14.01 -0.53 -5.43
CA ALA A 42 13.29 -1.45 -6.30
C ALA A 42 13.93 -1.56 -7.69
N ALA A 43 14.45 -0.46 -8.24
CA ALA A 43 15.21 -0.46 -9.49
C ALA A 43 16.53 -1.25 -9.36
N GLY A 44 17.28 -1.01 -8.28
CA GLY A 44 18.50 -1.76 -7.94
C GLY A 44 18.23 -3.25 -7.76
N TYR A 45 17.17 -3.59 -7.04
CA TYR A 45 16.71 -4.95 -6.85
C TYR A 45 16.34 -5.63 -8.17
N ALA A 46 15.58 -4.97 -9.04
CA ALA A 46 15.23 -5.50 -10.36
C ALA A 46 16.47 -5.75 -11.25
N ALA A 47 17.44 -4.84 -11.22
CA ALA A 47 18.70 -4.99 -11.95
C ALA A 47 19.55 -6.15 -11.39
N ALA A 48 19.72 -6.21 -10.07
CA ALA A 48 20.46 -7.27 -9.39
C ALA A 48 19.82 -8.64 -9.63
N LEU A 49 18.48 -8.72 -9.53
CA LEU A 49 17.74 -9.94 -9.80
C LEU A 49 17.87 -10.38 -11.26
N GLN A 50 17.84 -9.44 -12.21
CA GLN A 50 18.06 -9.73 -13.62
C GLN A 50 19.48 -10.24 -13.90
N ALA A 51 20.49 -9.73 -13.19
CA ALA A 51 21.88 -10.20 -13.30
C ALA A 51 22.08 -11.59 -12.67
N ALA A 52 21.53 -11.81 -11.47
CA ALA A 52 21.64 -13.07 -10.74
C ALA A 52 20.88 -14.22 -11.43
N ALA A 53 19.70 -13.93 -11.98
CA ALA A 53 18.89 -14.92 -12.68
C ALA A 53 19.26 -15.04 -14.16
N CYS A 54 20.54 -15.20 -14.50
CA CYS A 54 21.01 -15.45 -15.87
C CYS A 54 21.50 -16.90 -16.05
N GLY A 55 21.38 -17.44 -17.27
CA GLY A 55 21.88 -18.77 -17.61
C GLY A 55 20.95 -19.94 -17.19
N GLY A 56 21.48 -21.16 -17.27
CA GLY A 56 20.70 -22.40 -17.13
C GLY A 56 20.11 -22.67 -15.73
N THR A 57 20.64 -22.03 -14.69
CA THR A 57 20.20 -22.21 -13.29
C THR A 57 19.17 -21.16 -12.84
N ALA A 58 18.87 -20.16 -13.67
CA ALA A 58 18.04 -19.02 -13.32
C ALA A 58 16.66 -19.39 -12.75
N VAL A 59 15.97 -20.35 -13.39
CA VAL A 59 14.63 -20.79 -12.96
C VAL A 59 14.69 -21.44 -11.58
N ARG A 60 15.72 -22.25 -11.28
CA ARG A 60 15.90 -22.88 -9.98
C ARG A 60 16.20 -21.86 -8.89
N PHE A 61 17.08 -20.89 -9.18
CA PHE A 61 17.39 -19.79 -8.27
C PHE A 61 16.12 -19.01 -7.88
N LEU A 62 15.30 -18.65 -8.89
CA LEU A 62 14.06 -17.91 -8.66
C LEU A 62 13.01 -18.73 -7.91
N GLU A 63 12.91 -20.03 -8.20
CA GLU A 63 12.03 -20.92 -7.45
C GLU A 63 12.46 -21.06 -5.99
N SER A 64 13.74 -21.33 -5.74
CA SER A 64 14.29 -21.50 -4.39
C SER A 64 14.15 -20.22 -3.57
N GLY A 65 14.46 -19.05 -4.14
CA GLY A 65 14.32 -17.79 -3.42
C GLY A 65 12.86 -17.46 -3.12
N TRP A 66 11.92 -17.71 -4.06
CA TRP A 66 10.48 -17.56 -3.80
C TRP A 66 10.04 -18.43 -2.62
N LEU A 67 10.39 -19.71 -2.63
CA LEU A 67 10.04 -20.66 -1.59
C LEU A 67 10.66 -20.33 -0.24
N LEU A 68 11.92 -19.88 -0.24
CA LEU A 68 12.60 -19.45 0.97
C LEU A 68 11.89 -18.24 1.59
N THR A 69 11.58 -17.22 0.78
CA THR A 69 10.92 -16.01 1.26
C THR A 69 9.49 -16.28 1.75
N THR A 70 8.65 -16.92 0.93
CA THR A 70 7.25 -17.18 1.33
C THR A 70 7.16 -18.24 2.42
N GLY A 71 8.04 -19.24 2.41
CA GLY A 71 8.18 -20.24 3.47
C GLY A 71 8.60 -19.62 4.79
N LEU A 72 9.60 -18.73 4.81
CA LEU A 72 10.00 -17.98 6.00
C LEU A 72 8.81 -17.18 6.58
N LEU A 73 8.09 -16.44 5.74
CA LEU A 73 6.91 -15.67 6.18
C LEU A 73 5.85 -16.57 6.81
N ALA A 74 5.54 -17.72 6.20
CA ALA A 74 4.54 -18.64 6.70
C ALA A 74 4.97 -19.34 8.00
N LEU A 75 6.18 -19.90 8.02
CA LEU A 75 6.72 -20.64 9.17
C LEU A 75 6.98 -19.73 10.37
N ALA A 76 7.50 -18.52 10.16
CA ALA A 76 7.64 -17.54 11.23
C ALA A 76 6.28 -17.16 11.83
N SER A 77 5.25 -17.02 11.00
CA SER A 77 3.89 -16.73 11.46
C SER A 77 3.30 -17.88 12.29
N LEU A 78 3.49 -19.13 11.87
CA LEU A 78 3.08 -20.29 12.68
C LEU A 78 3.91 -20.43 13.96
N ALA A 79 5.21 -20.11 13.92
CA ALA A 79 6.04 -20.07 15.12
C ALA A 79 5.52 -19.08 16.16
N VAL A 80 4.95 -17.93 15.74
CA VAL A 80 4.25 -17.01 16.66
C VAL A 80 2.98 -17.66 17.21
N VAL A 81 2.15 -18.29 16.36
CA VAL A 81 0.91 -18.96 16.80
C VAL A 81 1.18 -20.03 17.86
N TYR A 82 2.25 -20.80 17.72
CA TYR A 82 2.64 -21.83 18.69
C TYR A 82 3.50 -21.31 19.86
N GLY A 83 3.71 -19.99 19.97
CA GLY A 83 4.48 -19.38 21.06
C GLY A 83 5.99 -19.59 20.99
N CYS A 84 6.52 -20.08 19.87
CA CYS A 84 7.96 -20.27 19.64
C CYS A 84 8.69 -18.96 19.31
N LEU A 85 7.98 -17.96 18.80
CA LEU A 85 8.52 -16.64 18.47
C LEU A 85 7.67 -15.54 19.14
N PRO A 86 8.21 -14.76 20.09
CA PRO A 86 7.46 -13.68 20.73
C PRO A 86 7.39 -12.46 19.81
N TRP A 87 6.30 -12.35 19.05
CA TRP A 87 6.04 -11.19 18.19
C TRP A 87 4.59 -10.70 18.34
N SER A 88 4.39 -9.62 19.09
CA SER A 88 3.07 -9.11 19.46
C SER A 88 2.26 -8.60 18.27
N GLY A 89 2.92 -8.06 17.23
CA GLY A 89 2.25 -7.52 16.04
C GLY A 89 1.74 -8.55 15.03
N ALA A 90 2.08 -9.85 15.17
CA ALA A 90 1.74 -10.85 14.15
C ALA A 90 0.29 -11.35 14.24
N ILE A 91 -0.38 -11.16 15.38
CA ILE A 91 -1.76 -11.60 15.60
C ILE A 91 -2.59 -10.40 16.02
N LEU A 92 -3.51 -10.00 15.15
CA LEU A 92 -4.52 -8.99 15.47
C LEU A 92 -5.62 -9.63 16.31
N ARG A 93 -5.85 -9.14 17.52
CA ARG A 93 -6.94 -9.58 18.41
C ARG A 93 -7.93 -8.45 18.61
N THR A 94 -9.22 -8.72 18.45
CA THR A 94 -10.28 -7.71 18.59
C THR A 94 -11.60 -8.35 19.02
N ALA A 95 -12.40 -7.62 19.78
CA ALA A 95 -13.77 -8.02 20.12
C ALA A 95 -14.76 -7.78 18.97
N ASP A 96 -14.38 -6.95 18.00
CA ASP A 96 -15.22 -6.62 16.84
C ASP A 96 -15.26 -7.79 15.85
N ARG A 97 -16.44 -8.41 15.73
CA ARG A 97 -16.70 -9.54 14.85
C ARG A 97 -16.73 -9.19 13.37
N GLU A 98 -16.90 -7.91 13.03
CA GLU A 98 -16.81 -7.46 11.63
C GLU A 98 -15.35 -7.45 11.16
N VAL A 99 -14.44 -7.04 12.05
CA VAL A 99 -12.98 -7.01 11.80
C VAL A 99 -12.37 -8.41 11.89
N ALA A 100 -12.72 -9.20 12.93
CA ALA A 100 -12.28 -10.57 13.10
C ALA A 100 -13.43 -11.46 13.58
N ALA A 101 -13.93 -12.33 12.71
CA ALA A 101 -15.02 -13.22 13.06
C ALA A 101 -14.64 -14.13 14.23
N ALA A 102 -13.40 -14.66 14.25
CA ALA A 102 -12.83 -15.46 15.34
C ALA A 102 -12.33 -14.67 16.55
N GLY A 103 -12.36 -13.35 16.51
CA GLY A 103 -11.71 -12.49 17.51
C GLY A 103 -10.18 -12.44 17.40
N ALA A 104 -9.57 -13.22 16.50
CA ALA A 104 -8.15 -13.18 16.18
C ALA A 104 -7.90 -13.43 14.68
N ARG A 105 -6.95 -12.70 14.08
CA ARG A 105 -6.53 -12.84 12.69
C ARG A 105 -5.01 -12.83 12.57
N LEU A 106 -4.47 -13.69 11.71
CA LEU A 106 -3.04 -13.81 11.49
C LEU A 106 -2.56 -12.78 10.45
N GLY A 107 -1.69 -11.87 10.86
CA GLY A 107 -0.97 -10.92 9.99
C GLY A 107 0.51 -11.26 9.77
N GLY A 108 1.07 -12.16 10.59
CA GLY A 108 2.44 -12.61 10.46
C GLY A 108 3.47 -11.49 10.59
N LEU A 109 4.62 -11.64 9.94
CA LEU A 109 5.68 -10.60 9.95
C LEU A 109 5.23 -9.30 9.26
N LEU A 110 4.20 -9.34 8.42
CA LEU A 110 3.62 -8.15 7.78
C LEU A 110 2.69 -7.38 8.71
N GLN A 111 2.29 -7.96 9.84
CA GLN A 111 1.42 -7.37 10.87
C GLN A 111 0.04 -6.94 10.36
N TYR A 112 -0.29 -7.26 9.11
CA TYR A 112 -1.53 -6.91 8.46
C TYR A 112 -2.14 -8.13 7.77
N PRO A 113 -3.26 -8.65 8.30
CA PRO A 113 -3.86 -9.90 7.82
C PRO A 113 -4.19 -9.94 6.33
N ASN A 114 -4.62 -8.82 5.74
CA ASN A 114 -5.06 -8.84 4.34
C ASN A 114 -3.89 -9.02 3.36
N THR A 115 -2.85 -8.17 3.46
CA THR A 115 -1.63 -8.32 2.64
C THR A 115 -0.97 -9.67 2.87
N PHE A 116 -0.89 -10.13 4.13
CA PHE A 116 -0.35 -11.46 4.42
C PHE A 116 -1.16 -12.58 3.75
N GLY A 117 -2.49 -12.49 3.80
CA GLY A 117 -3.40 -13.40 3.10
C GLY A 117 -3.17 -13.40 1.60
N ALA A 118 -3.02 -12.23 0.97
CA ALA A 118 -2.72 -12.11 -0.45
C ALA A 118 -1.38 -12.80 -0.82
N VAL A 119 -0.32 -12.57 -0.03
CA VAL A 119 0.99 -13.22 -0.25
C VAL A 119 0.90 -14.74 -0.09
N MET A 120 0.22 -15.24 0.95
CA MET A 120 0.01 -16.67 1.16
C MET A 120 -0.83 -17.30 0.04
N GLY A 121 -1.85 -16.59 -0.45
CA GLY A 121 -2.65 -17.02 -1.60
C GLY A 121 -1.82 -17.13 -2.87
N ALA A 122 -0.96 -16.14 -3.15
CA ALA A 122 -0.07 -16.16 -4.32
C ALA A 122 0.94 -17.32 -4.25
N ALA A 123 1.52 -17.55 -3.07
CA ALA A 123 2.43 -18.67 -2.81
C ALA A 123 1.72 -20.02 -2.95
N LEU A 124 0.49 -20.14 -2.46
CA LEU A 124 -0.34 -21.33 -2.62
C LEU A 124 -0.63 -21.63 -4.09
N LEU A 125 -1.09 -20.66 -4.87
CA LEU A 125 -1.35 -20.84 -6.31
C LEU A 125 -0.11 -21.27 -7.08
N GLU A 126 1.05 -20.72 -6.72
CA GLU A 126 2.32 -21.08 -7.33
C GLU A 126 2.64 -22.56 -7.07
N ARG A 127 2.55 -23.01 -5.81
CA ARG A 127 2.74 -24.43 -5.45
C ARG A 127 1.74 -25.35 -6.12
N LEU A 128 0.47 -24.98 -6.18
CA LEU A 128 -0.59 -25.81 -6.77
C LEU A 128 -0.42 -25.95 -8.29
N THR A 129 -0.06 -24.89 -8.99
CA THR A 129 0.21 -24.94 -10.44
C THR A 129 1.50 -25.69 -10.76
N ALA A 130 2.53 -25.60 -9.90
CA ALA A 130 3.73 -26.41 -10.00
C ALA A 130 3.44 -27.91 -9.82
N LEU A 131 2.66 -28.28 -8.80
CA LEU A 131 2.22 -29.66 -8.57
C LEU A 131 1.40 -30.22 -9.73
N ALA A 132 0.48 -29.43 -10.27
CA ALA A 132 -0.38 -29.85 -11.38
C ALA A 132 0.38 -30.19 -12.66
N ALA A 133 1.57 -29.59 -12.85
CA ALA A 133 2.46 -29.83 -13.99
C ALA A 133 3.28 -31.12 -13.86
N LEU A 134 3.46 -31.66 -12.65
CA LEU A 134 4.30 -32.84 -12.44
C LEU A 134 3.67 -34.13 -12.98
N PRO A 135 4.47 -35.07 -13.52
CA PRO A 135 3.99 -36.39 -13.89
C PRO A 135 3.67 -37.23 -12.65
N ARG A 136 2.81 -38.24 -12.79
CA ARG A 136 2.44 -39.13 -11.67
C ARG A 136 3.63 -39.83 -11.03
N GLN A 137 4.61 -40.22 -11.84
CA GLN A 137 5.83 -40.86 -11.35
C GLN A 137 6.60 -39.97 -10.35
N ALA A 138 6.47 -38.64 -10.43
CA ALA A 138 7.09 -37.71 -9.49
C ALA A 138 6.62 -37.89 -8.04
N PHE A 139 5.45 -38.50 -7.83
CA PHE A 139 4.86 -38.73 -6.50
C PHE A 139 5.13 -40.14 -5.96
N THR A 140 5.97 -40.92 -6.64
CA THR A 140 6.33 -42.28 -6.22
C THR A 140 7.80 -42.35 -5.85
N ARG A 141 8.21 -43.49 -5.28
CA ARG A 141 9.63 -43.79 -5.02
C ARG A 141 10.50 -43.66 -6.27
N ALA A 142 9.98 -44.04 -7.45
CA ALA A 142 10.71 -43.96 -8.72
C ALA A 142 11.02 -42.51 -9.12
N GLY A 143 10.09 -41.57 -8.91
CA GLY A 143 10.35 -40.14 -9.07
C GLY A 143 10.92 -39.46 -7.82
N ARG A 144 11.49 -40.23 -6.88
CA ARG A 144 12.13 -39.75 -5.64
C ARG A 144 11.25 -38.82 -4.80
N TRP A 145 9.93 -38.99 -4.85
CA TRP A 145 8.97 -38.15 -4.12
C TRP A 145 9.11 -36.64 -4.42
N GLN A 146 9.52 -36.29 -5.63
CA GLN A 146 9.61 -34.90 -6.10
C GLN A 146 8.29 -34.13 -5.93
N GLY A 147 7.14 -34.79 -6.09
CA GLY A 147 5.83 -34.19 -5.89
C GLY A 147 5.60 -33.75 -4.43
N GLN A 148 6.00 -34.56 -3.47
CA GLN A 148 5.88 -34.26 -2.05
C GLN A 148 6.81 -33.11 -1.65
N GLN A 149 8.04 -33.12 -2.18
CA GLN A 149 8.99 -32.02 -1.98
C GLN A 149 8.47 -30.71 -2.57
N ALA A 150 7.97 -30.73 -3.81
CA ALA A 150 7.45 -29.55 -4.47
C ALA A 150 6.22 -28.95 -3.76
N GLY A 151 5.39 -29.81 -3.17
CA GLY A 151 4.14 -29.42 -2.53
C GLY A 151 4.19 -29.18 -1.02
N ALA A 152 5.31 -29.45 -0.34
CA ALA A 152 5.38 -29.52 1.12
C ALA A 152 4.80 -28.28 1.84
N LEU A 153 4.98 -27.09 1.26
CA LEU A 153 4.50 -25.82 1.82
C LEU A 153 3.05 -25.47 1.41
N ALA A 154 2.43 -26.18 0.46
CA ALA A 154 1.06 -25.92 0.04
C ALA A 154 0.03 -25.96 1.19
N PRO A 155 -0.02 -27.01 2.06
CA PRO A 155 -0.95 -27.01 3.20
C PRO A 155 -0.61 -25.92 4.23
N VAL A 156 0.66 -25.53 4.37
CA VAL A 156 1.10 -24.45 5.26
C VAL A 156 0.61 -23.09 4.77
N PHE A 157 0.74 -22.81 3.47
CA PHE A 157 0.22 -21.58 2.86
C PHE A 157 -1.31 -21.52 2.92
N ALA A 158 -1.98 -22.66 2.67
CA ALA A 158 -3.43 -22.77 2.80
C ALA A 158 -3.90 -22.50 4.23
N LEU A 159 -3.22 -23.07 5.24
CA LEU A 159 -3.48 -22.80 6.64
C LEU A 159 -3.31 -21.31 6.96
N CYS A 160 -2.15 -20.73 6.64
CA CYS A 160 -1.87 -19.32 6.93
C CYS A 160 -2.90 -18.38 6.28
N LEU A 161 -3.26 -18.65 5.01
CA LEU A 161 -4.34 -17.92 4.33
C LEU A 161 -5.66 -18.00 5.10
N LEU A 162 -6.07 -19.19 5.55
CA LEU A 162 -7.32 -19.39 6.30
C LEU A 162 -7.32 -18.62 7.63
N LEU A 163 -6.18 -18.62 8.34
CA LEU A 163 -6.03 -17.90 9.61
C LEU A 163 -6.05 -16.37 9.46
N THR A 164 -5.88 -15.84 8.26
CA THR A 164 -5.96 -14.38 8.02
C THR A 164 -7.39 -13.84 8.05
N GLU A 165 -8.40 -14.69 7.88
CA GLU A 165 -9.80 -14.32 7.63
C GLU A 165 -10.00 -13.22 6.55
N SER A 166 -9.04 -13.04 5.62
CA SER A 166 -9.11 -11.99 4.59
C SER A 166 -10.11 -12.35 3.49
N ARG A 167 -11.29 -11.70 3.53
CA ARG A 167 -12.35 -11.84 2.54
C ARG A 167 -11.86 -11.44 1.13
N GLY A 168 -11.09 -10.35 1.06
CA GLY A 168 -10.46 -9.90 -0.18
C GLY A 168 -9.51 -10.95 -0.76
N ALA A 169 -8.66 -11.56 0.08
CA ALA A 169 -7.70 -12.56 -0.36
C ALA A 169 -8.40 -13.84 -0.86
N PHE A 170 -9.50 -14.26 -0.25
CA PHE A 170 -10.31 -15.37 -0.75
C PHE A 170 -10.96 -15.07 -2.10
N ALA A 171 -11.50 -13.85 -2.28
CA ALA A 171 -12.09 -13.43 -3.54
C ALA A 171 -11.05 -13.36 -4.67
N ALA A 172 -9.88 -12.75 -4.40
CA ALA A 172 -8.76 -12.69 -5.33
C ALA A 172 -8.22 -14.09 -5.65
N LEU A 173 -8.13 -15.00 -4.66
CA LEU A 173 -7.77 -16.39 -4.86
C LEU A 173 -8.76 -17.11 -5.76
N ALA A 174 -10.07 -16.98 -5.53
CA ALA A 174 -11.09 -17.62 -6.35
C ALA A 174 -11.01 -17.16 -7.83
N ALA A 175 -10.86 -15.86 -8.06
CA ALA A 175 -10.70 -15.29 -9.40
C ALA A 175 -9.41 -15.81 -10.08
N ALA A 176 -8.27 -15.75 -9.38
CA ALA A 176 -6.99 -16.21 -9.91
C ALA A 176 -6.95 -17.74 -10.13
N TRP A 177 -7.60 -18.52 -9.25
CA TRP A 177 -7.76 -19.96 -9.38
C TRP A 177 -8.59 -20.33 -10.62
N ALA A 178 -9.68 -19.61 -10.88
CA ALA A 178 -10.49 -19.82 -12.09
C ALA A 178 -9.66 -19.55 -13.36
N ILE A 179 -8.86 -18.48 -13.37
CA ILE A 179 -7.95 -18.18 -14.47
C ILE A 179 -6.89 -19.28 -14.62
N ALA A 180 -6.32 -19.79 -13.52
CA ALA A 180 -5.39 -20.91 -13.56
C ALA A 180 -6.01 -22.15 -14.23
N ALA A 181 -7.25 -22.50 -13.85
CA ALA A 181 -7.98 -23.62 -14.44
C ALA A 181 -8.21 -23.44 -15.95
N LEU A 182 -8.40 -22.21 -16.44
CA LEU A 182 -8.52 -21.92 -17.87
C LEU A 182 -7.18 -22.09 -18.62
N LEU A 183 -6.06 -21.69 -18.00
CA LEU A 183 -4.72 -21.75 -18.61
C LEU A 183 -4.16 -23.18 -18.68
N LEU A 184 -4.46 -24.01 -17.68
CA LEU A 184 -3.95 -25.38 -17.55
C LEU A 184 -4.53 -26.33 -18.62
N ARG A 185 -3.77 -27.36 -19.00
CA ARG A 185 -4.21 -28.40 -19.95
C ARG A 185 -5.26 -29.33 -19.31
N ARG A 186 -6.09 -30.00 -20.11
CA ARG A 186 -7.20 -30.85 -19.62
C ARG A 186 -6.80 -31.83 -18.50
N GLY A 187 -5.64 -32.50 -18.63
CA GLY A 187 -5.14 -33.43 -17.61
C GLY A 187 -4.55 -32.75 -16.36
N GLU A 188 -4.06 -31.51 -16.48
CA GLU A 188 -3.51 -30.73 -15.38
C GLU A 188 -4.62 -30.10 -14.54
N ARG A 189 -5.74 -29.69 -15.15
CA ARG A 189 -6.89 -29.07 -14.48
C ARG A 189 -7.45 -29.93 -13.35
N LEU A 190 -7.61 -31.23 -13.60
CA LEU A 190 -8.13 -32.16 -12.60
C LEU A 190 -7.16 -32.32 -11.44
N ARG A 191 -5.86 -32.49 -11.73
CA ARG A 191 -4.82 -32.57 -10.68
C ARG A 191 -4.75 -31.29 -9.87
N PHE A 192 -4.81 -30.13 -10.53
CA PHE A 192 -4.84 -28.82 -9.89
C PHE A 192 -6.01 -28.71 -8.91
N ALA A 193 -7.23 -29.08 -9.33
CA ALA A 193 -8.40 -29.05 -8.47
C ALA A 193 -8.27 -30.01 -7.27
N LEU A 194 -7.79 -31.24 -7.50
CA LEU A 194 -7.64 -32.24 -6.44
C LEU A 194 -6.54 -31.84 -5.43
N HIS A 195 -5.40 -31.31 -5.90
CA HIS A 195 -4.36 -30.78 -5.02
C HIS A 195 -4.84 -29.53 -4.26
N SER A 196 -5.65 -28.67 -4.90
CA SER A 196 -6.27 -27.52 -4.24
C SER A 196 -7.18 -27.95 -3.09
N ALA A 197 -8.05 -28.93 -3.35
CA ALA A 197 -8.96 -29.50 -2.35
C ALA A 197 -8.18 -30.16 -1.20
N ALA A 198 -7.12 -30.93 -1.50
CA ALA A 198 -6.29 -31.56 -0.48
C ALA A 198 -5.55 -30.52 0.39
N ALA A 199 -4.98 -29.47 -0.20
CA ALA A 199 -4.27 -28.43 0.55
C ALA A 199 -5.21 -27.59 1.41
N LEU A 200 -6.34 -27.14 0.84
CA LEU A 200 -7.36 -26.37 1.59
C LEU A 200 -8.04 -27.22 2.67
N GLY A 201 -8.31 -28.50 2.39
CA GLY A 201 -8.85 -29.43 3.38
C GLY A 201 -7.91 -29.63 4.56
N ALA A 202 -6.62 -29.90 4.31
CA ALA A 202 -5.61 -30.01 5.36
C ALA A 202 -5.48 -28.73 6.18
N GLY A 203 -5.49 -27.56 5.54
CA GLY A 203 -5.50 -26.27 6.23
C GLY A 203 -6.76 -26.04 7.06
N ALA A 204 -7.94 -26.37 6.53
CA ALA A 204 -9.22 -26.13 7.20
C ALA A 204 -9.41 -27.01 8.45
N LEU A 205 -8.94 -28.25 8.42
CA LEU A 205 -8.93 -29.15 9.59
C LEU A 205 -8.18 -28.54 10.79
N LEU A 206 -7.17 -27.71 10.52
CA LEU A 206 -6.39 -27.01 11.55
C LEU A 206 -6.88 -25.61 11.85
N ALA A 207 -7.43 -24.90 10.85
CA ALA A 207 -7.84 -23.52 11.03
C ALA A 207 -8.92 -23.38 12.12
N ALA A 208 -9.90 -24.27 12.15
CA ALA A 208 -11.00 -24.22 13.12
C ALA A 208 -10.53 -24.28 14.59
N PRO A 209 -9.74 -25.28 15.04
CA PRO A 209 -9.26 -25.32 16.41
C PRO A 209 -8.31 -24.15 16.74
N LEU A 210 -7.45 -23.73 15.81
CA LEU A 210 -6.55 -22.60 16.03
C LEU A 210 -7.28 -21.27 16.23
N LEU A 211 -8.32 -21.02 15.42
CA LEU A 211 -9.15 -19.82 15.55
C LEU A 211 -9.97 -19.84 16.83
N ARG A 212 -10.52 -20.99 17.26
CA ARG A 212 -11.20 -21.13 18.56
C ARG A 212 -10.27 -20.86 19.74
N ALA A 213 -9.00 -21.22 19.62
CA ALA A 213 -7.97 -20.94 20.62
C ALA A 213 -7.43 -19.50 20.55
N GLY A 214 -8.04 -18.60 19.76
CA GLY A 214 -7.55 -17.21 19.62
C GLY A 214 -6.13 -17.12 19.06
N LEU A 215 -5.74 -18.09 18.22
CA LEU A 215 -4.39 -18.27 17.68
C LEU A 215 -3.31 -18.43 18.77
N ALA A 216 -3.68 -19.03 19.90
CA ALA A 216 -2.78 -19.41 20.99
C ALA A 216 -3.12 -20.84 21.51
N PRO A 217 -3.00 -21.88 20.67
CA PRO A 217 -3.26 -23.26 21.06
C PRO A 217 -2.23 -23.78 22.08
N PRO A 218 -2.54 -24.85 22.83
CA PRO A 218 -1.52 -25.61 23.55
C PRO A 218 -0.47 -26.16 22.57
N ALA A 219 0.81 -25.82 22.76
CA ALA A 219 1.85 -26.05 21.76
C ALA A 219 1.96 -27.52 21.31
N LEU A 220 2.00 -28.47 22.25
CA LEU A 220 2.16 -29.90 21.92
C LEU A 220 0.99 -30.44 21.08
N GLN A 221 -0.26 -30.18 21.51
CA GLN A 221 -1.46 -30.62 20.80
C GLN A 221 -1.57 -29.95 19.44
N GLY A 222 -1.24 -28.66 19.38
CA GLY A 222 -1.23 -27.88 18.17
C GLY A 222 -0.20 -28.35 17.15
N LEU A 223 1.02 -28.69 17.58
CA LEU A 223 2.08 -29.24 16.73
C LEU A 223 1.76 -30.68 16.27
N ALA A 224 1.18 -31.51 17.15
CA ALA A 224 0.72 -32.84 16.79
C ALA A 224 -0.38 -32.79 15.71
N ALA A 225 -1.34 -31.87 15.86
CA ALA A 225 -2.36 -31.62 14.84
C ALA A 225 -1.74 -31.15 13.53
N LEU A 226 -0.78 -30.22 13.58
CA LEU A 226 -0.04 -29.76 12.40
C LEU A 226 0.65 -30.92 11.67
N ALA A 227 1.40 -31.75 12.41
CA ALA A 227 2.06 -32.93 11.85
C ALA A 227 1.07 -33.91 11.22
N ALA A 228 -0.08 -34.15 11.87
CA ALA A 228 -1.13 -35.01 11.35
C ALA A 228 -1.73 -34.46 10.04
N ALA A 229 -1.99 -33.15 9.95
CA ALA A 229 -2.50 -32.54 8.72
C ALA A 229 -1.48 -32.58 7.57
N LEU A 230 -0.19 -32.35 7.86
CA LEU A 230 0.88 -32.47 6.87
C LEU A 230 1.03 -33.93 6.38
N GLY A 231 0.94 -34.90 7.30
CA GLY A 231 0.93 -36.33 6.97
C GLY A 231 -0.29 -36.73 6.13
N GLY A 232 -1.47 -36.25 6.48
CA GLY A 232 -2.71 -36.44 5.73
C GLY A 232 -2.64 -35.84 4.32
N TRP A 233 -2.07 -34.65 4.18
CA TRP A 233 -1.80 -34.04 2.88
C TRP A 233 -0.83 -34.87 2.03
N ALA A 234 0.28 -35.34 2.61
CA ALA A 234 1.25 -36.18 1.92
C ALA A 234 0.62 -37.51 1.46
N ALA A 235 -0.20 -38.13 2.31
CA ALA A 235 -0.95 -39.35 1.97
C ALA A 235 -1.98 -39.10 0.86
N ALA A 236 -2.75 -38.01 0.95
CA ALA A 236 -3.75 -37.65 -0.06
C ALA A 236 -3.11 -37.40 -1.43
N THR A 237 -1.99 -36.66 -1.48
CA THR A 237 -1.29 -36.40 -2.75
C THR A 237 -0.67 -37.67 -3.36
N ALA A 238 -0.14 -38.57 -2.54
CA ALA A 238 0.34 -39.88 -2.99
C ALA A 238 -0.81 -40.76 -3.53
N ALA A 239 -1.95 -40.81 -2.83
CA ALA A 239 -3.13 -41.56 -3.26
C ALA A 239 -3.71 -41.02 -4.58
N LEU A 240 -3.76 -39.70 -4.74
CA LEU A 240 -4.17 -39.04 -5.99
C LEU A 240 -3.27 -39.39 -7.18
N ALA A 241 -1.97 -39.55 -6.94
CA ALA A 241 -1.02 -39.96 -7.96
C ALA A 241 -1.11 -41.45 -8.32
N ALA A 242 -1.40 -42.30 -7.32
CA ALA A 242 -1.63 -43.73 -7.50
C ALA A 242 -2.97 -44.04 -8.22
N ALA A 243 -3.99 -43.20 -8.02
CA ALA A 243 -5.25 -43.32 -8.71
C ALA A 243 -5.07 -43.16 -10.23
N GLY A 244 -5.29 -44.25 -10.97
CA GLY A 244 -5.15 -44.30 -12.43
C GLY A 244 -6.14 -43.39 -13.17
N PRO A 245 -5.96 -43.12 -14.48
CA PRO A 245 -6.83 -42.21 -15.23
C PRO A 245 -8.27 -42.75 -15.33
N ARG A 246 -8.45 -44.07 -15.24
CA ARG A 246 -9.76 -44.74 -15.24
C ARG A 246 -10.54 -44.46 -13.95
N ALA A 247 -9.89 -44.56 -12.79
CA ALA A 247 -10.50 -44.22 -11.49
C ALA A 247 -10.87 -42.72 -11.43
N LEU A 248 -9.99 -41.84 -11.90
CA LEU A 248 -10.31 -40.41 -11.99
C LEU A 248 -11.43 -40.11 -13.01
N ARG A 249 -11.55 -40.87 -14.10
CA ARG A 249 -12.65 -40.74 -15.08
C ARG A 249 -14.01 -41.17 -14.51
N LEU A 250 -14.05 -42.16 -13.61
CA LEU A 250 -15.28 -42.58 -12.92
C LEU A 250 -15.81 -41.48 -11.98
N ILE A 251 -14.90 -40.74 -11.34
CA ILE A 251 -15.23 -39.57 -10.52
C ILE A 251 -15.67 -38.36 -11.41
N THR A 252 -15.34 -38.38 -12.72
CA THR A 252 -15.47 -37.22 -13.62
C THR A 252 -16.20 -37.51 -14.94
N GLY A 253 -17.36 -38.18 -14.91
CA GLY A 253 -18.20 -38.43 -16.10
C GLY A 253 -18.50 -37.17 -16.96
N LYS A 254 -18.92 -37.38 -18.24
CA LYS A 254 -18.92 -36.44 -19.40
C LYS A 254 -19.40 -34.96 -19.21
N ARG A 255 -19.92 -34.56 -18.05
CA ARG A 255 -20.21 -33.16 -17.65
C ARG A 255 -18.99 -32.49 -16.96
N CYS A 256 -17.79 -32.73 -17.48
CA CYS A 256 -16.51 -32.69 -16.74
C CYS A 256 -15.98 -31.31 -16.27
N ALA A 257 -16.44 -30.18 -16.81
CA ALA A 257 -15.95 -28.88 -16.34
C ALA A 257 -16.70 -28.42 -15.08
N ALA A 258 -18.02 -28.62 -15.07
CA ALA A 258 -18.89 -28.24 -13.96
C ALA A 258 -18.68 -29.14 -12.74
N GLY A 259 -18.44 -30.43 -12.91
CA GLY A 259 -18.25 -31.38 -11.78
C GLY A 259 -16.94 -31.17 -11.00
N VAL A 260 -15.85 -30.81 -11.68
CA VAL A 260 -14.55 -30.51 -11.04
C VAL A 260 -14.58 -29.14 -10.35
N ALA A 261 -15.24 -28.15 -10.97
CA ALA A 261 -15.52 -26.87 -10.34
C ALA A 261 -16.47 -27.03 -9.13
N ALA A 262 -17.47 -27.90 -9.22
CA ALA A 262 -18.39 -28.22 -8.13
C ALA A 262 -17.69 -28.99 -7.00
N LEU A 263 -16.73 -29.88 -7.29
CA LEU A 263 -15.93 -30.57 -6.25
C LEU A 263 -14.93 -29.63 -5.58
N ALA A 264 -14.30 -28.72 -6.31
CA ALA A 264 -13.42 -27.69 -5.74
C ALA A 264 -14.23 -26.65 -4.95
N ALA A 265 -15.40 -26.25 -5.44
CA ALA A 265 -16.34 -25.38 -4.75
C ALA A 265 -16.95 -26.07 -3.52
N ALA A 266 -17.30 -27.35 -3.60
CA ALA A 266 -17.78 -28.14 -2.48
C ALA A 266 -16.69 -28.35 -1.43
N ALA A 267 -15.43 -28.58 -1.82
CA ALA A 267 -14.30 -28.65 -0.90
C ALA A 267 -14.01 -27.28 -0.26
N GLY A 268 -14.14 -26.18 -1.01
CA GLY A 268 -14.05 -24.82 -0.49
C GLY A 268 -15.20 -24.46 0.46
N LEU A 269 -16.42 -24.89 0.14
CA LEU A 269 -17.62 -24.73 0.97
C LEU A 269 -17.58 -25.62 2.22
N LEU A 270 -17.05 -26.84 2.12
CA LEU A 270 -16.82 -27.75 3.25
C LEU A 270 -15.69 -27.25 4.15
N ALA A 271 -14.62 -26.69 3.59
CA ALA A 271 -13.57 -26.01 4.36
C ALA A 271 -14.12 -24.78 5.09
N LEU A 272 -14.99 -23.99 4.44
CA LEU A 272 -15.70 -22.87 5.07
C LEU A 272 -16.67 -23.34 6.17
N ALA A 273 -17.43 -24.41 5.93
CA ALA A 273 -18.42 -24.96 6.85
C ALA A 273 -17.77 -25.65 8.06
N ALA A 274 -16.65 -26.35 7.87
CA ALA A 274 -15.89 -26.98 8.95
C ALA A 274 -15.19 -25.95 9.85
N ALA A 275 -14.84 -24.78 9.32
CA ALA A 275 -14.26 -23.69 10.10
C ALA A 275 -15.23 -23.14 11.16
N ARG A 276 -16.56 -23.17 10.92
CA ARG A 276 -17.61 -22.75 11.87
C ARG A 276 -19.01 -23.31 11.55
N PRO A 277 -19.77 -23.84 12.53
CA PRO A 277 -21.23 -23.95 12.41
C PRO A 277 -21.83 -22.56 12.10
N GLY A 278 -22.63 -22.45 11.02
CA GLY A 278 -23.21 -21.17 10.56
C GLY A 278 -22.42 -20.41 9.47
N ALA A 279 -21.24 -20.88 9.06
CA ALA A 279 -20.44 -20.23 8.01
C ALA A 279 -21.13 -20.19 6.63
N LEU A 280 -21.96 -21.18 6.32
CA LEU A 280 -22.77 -21.23 5.10
C LEU A 280 -23.93 -20.21 5.12
N GLN A 281 -24.55 -20.00 6.29
CA GLN A 281 -25.63 -19.02 6.47
C GLN A 281 -25.10 -17.58 6.41
N ALA A 282 -23.84 -17.36 6.78
CA ALA A 282 -23.18 -16.07 6.68
C ALA A 282 -22.54 -15.80 5.30
N LEU A 283 -22.56 -16.76 4.35
CA LEU A 283 -21.90 -16.62 3.04
C LEU A 283 -22.42 -15.43 2.20
N PRO A 284 -23.73 -15.15 2.13
CA PRO A 284 -24.24 -13.97 1.42
C PRO A 284 -23.69 -12.69 2.05
N GLN A 285 -23.85 -12.50 3.37
CA GLN A 285 -23.32 -11.35 4.12
C GLN A 285 -21.78 -11.23 4.07
N ARG A 286 -21.06 -12.35 3.86
CA ARG A 286 -19.59 -12.40 3.73
C ARG A 286 -19.08 -12.10 2.32
N LEU A 287 -19.83 -12.49 1.28
CA LEU A 287 -19.53 -12.18 -0.13
C LEU A 287 -20.01 -10.77 -0.49
N THR A 288 -21.13 -10.32 0.09
CA THR A 288 -21.70 -8.99 -0.06
C THR A 288 -21.32 -8.13 1.14
N GLY A 289 -20.02 -7.97 1.44
CA GLY A 289 -19.52 -6.98 2.40
C GLY A 289 -19.80 -5.55 1.92
N ALA A 290 -21.05 -5.25 1.57
CA ALA A 290 -21.57 -3.99 1.10
C ALA A 290 -21.33 -2.92 2.15
N ALA A 291 -21.36 -3.25 3.45
CA ALA A 291 -21.00 -2.31 4.51
C ALA A 291 -19.56 -1.79 4.36
N THR A 292 -18.57 -2.65 4.08
CA THR A 292 -17.16 -2.23 3.93
C THR A 292 -16.88 -1.55 2.60
N LEU A 293 -17.51 -1.99 1.50
CA LEU A 293 -17.38 -1.36 0.19
C LEU A 293 -18.11 -0.01 0.12
N LEU A 294 -19.30 0.10 0.72
CA LEU A 294 -20.05 1.36 0.84
C LEU A 294 -19.35 2.31 1.84
N ALA A 295 -18.76 1.81 2.92
CA ALA A 295 -17.99 2.63 3.88
C ALA A 295 -16.70 3.23 3.29
N ARG A 296 -16.19 2.65 2.20
CA ARG A 296 -15.05 3.19 1.42
C ARG A 296 -15.48 4.15 0.31
N GLY A 297 -16.79 4.22 0.01
CA GLY A 297 -17.33 5.10 -1.03
C GLY A 297 -16.98 6.57 -0.80
N ASP A 298 -17.18 7.05 0.43
CA ASP A 298 -16.83 8.43 0.84
C ASP A 298 -15.33 8.68 0.63
N MET A 299 -14.47 7.76 1.09
CA MET A 299 -13.02 7.87 0.93
C MET A 299 -12.59 7.88 -0.54
N TYR A 300 -13.20 7.05 -1.39
CA TYR A 300 -12.88 7.01 -2.83
C TYR A 300 -13.35 8.28 -3.54
N ALA A 301 -14.53 8.80 -3.20
CA ALA A 301 -15.02 10.06 -3.73
C ALA A 301 -14.07 11.21 -3.36
N ASP A 302 -13.58 11.23 -2.12
CA ASP A 302 -12.65 12.23 -1.63
C ASP A 302 -11.26 12.10 -2.27
N ALA A 303 -10.78 10.87 -2.48
CA ALA A 303 -9.56 10.61 -3.24
C ALA A 303 -9.68 11.10 -4.69
N LEU A 304 -10.83 10.92 -5.35
CA LEU A 304 -11.06 11.45 -6.70
C LEU A 304 -11.04 12.99 -6.72
N ARG A 305 -11.50 13.66 -5.65
CA ARG A 305 -11.36 15.12 -5.49
C ARG A 305 -9.89 15.54 -5.38
N VAL A 306 -9.08 14.81 -4.62
CA VAL A 306 -7.62 15.03 -4.52
C VAL A 306 -6.94 14.86 -5.88
N ILE A 307 -7.30 13.79 -6.61
CA ILE A 307 -6.78 13.52 -7.96
C ILE A 307 -7.16 14.64 -8.94
N GLY A 308 -8.39 15.16 -8.84
CA GLY A 308 -8.88 16.26 -9.67
C GLY A 308 -8.05 17.55 -9.53
N GLY A 309 -7.43 17.78 -8.37
CA GLY A 309 -6.55 18.94 -8.14
C GLY A 309 -5.17 18.84 -8.81
N ALA A 310 -4.67 17.62 -9.05
CA ALA A 310 -3.35 17.39 -9.66
C ALA A 310 -3.31 16.13 -10.54
N PRO A 311 -4.12 16.04 -11.62
CA PRO A 311 -4.38 14.77 -12.32
C PRO A 311 -3.17 14.23 -13.09
N TRP A 312 -2.26 15.10 -13.56
CA TRP A 312 -1.15 14.69 -14.42
C TRP A 312 0.06 14.18 -13.64
N LEU A 313 0.48 14.94 -12.63
CA LEU A 313 1.70 14.67 -11.86
C LEU A 313 1.42 14.20 -10.43
N GLY A 314 0.22 14.39 -9.87
CA GLY A 314 -0.05 14.10 -8.46
C GLY A 314 0.58 15.14 -7.52
N GLN A 315 0.70 14.80 -6.23
CA GLN A 315 1.18 15.71 -5.18
C GLN A 315 2.38 15.17 -4.37
N GLY A 316 3.05 14.11 -4.84
CA GLY A 316 4.21 13.52 -4.18
C GLY A 316 3.86 12.32 -3.29
N GLY A 317 4.83 11.84 -2.50
CA GLY A 317 4.68 10.59 -1.73
C GLY A 317 3.64 10.67 -0.62
N ASP A 318 2.88 9.59 -0.44
CA ASP A 318 1.94 9.39 0.68
C ASP A 318 0.88 10.50 0.76
N THR A 319 0.43 10.98 -0.41
CA THR A 319 -0.43 12.17 -0.54
C THR A 319 -1.70 12.02 0.30
N TRP A 320 -2.35 10.85 0.25
CA TRP A 320 -3.58 10.61 1.01
C TRP A 320 -3.39 10.79 2.50
N ARG A 321 -2.33 10.20 3.07
CA ARG A 321 -2.05 10.31 4.51
C ARG A 321 -1.84 11.75 4.94
N SER A 322 -1.22 12.57 4.09
CA SER A 322 -1.01 13.99 4.36
C SER A 322 -2.28 14.83 4.27
N VAL A 323 -3.18 14.56 3.32
CA VAL A 323 -4.29 15.48 3.00
C VAL A 323 -5.68 14.99 3.40
N TYR A 324 -5.89 13.71 3.74
CA TYR A 324 -7.25 13.16 3.93
C TYR A 324 -8.08 13.94 4.96
N ARG A 325 -7.44 14.43 6.04
CA ARG A 325 -8.09 15.20 7.12
C ARG A 325 -8.63 16.55 6.65
N SER A 326 -8.10 17.09 5.56
CA SER A 326 -8.54 18.33 4.92
C SER A 326 -9.63 18.11 3.87
N VAL A 327 -9.67 16.95 3.22
CA VAL A 327 -10.60 16.69 2.12
C VAL A 327 -11.84 15.92 2.52
N GLN A 328 -11.80 15.17 3.62
CA GLN A 328 -12.89 14.32 4.11
C GLN A 328 -14.28 14.97 4.02
N SER A 329 -15.26 14.26 3.47
CA SER A 329 -16.66 14.67 3.35
C SER A 329 -17.51 14.32 4.57
N SER A 330 -17.05 13.36 5.37
CA SER A 330 -17.68 12.90 6.61
C SER A 330 -16.60 12.60 7.67
N PRO A 331 -16.92 12.60 8.98
CA PRO A 331 -15.94 12.38 10.06
C PRO A 331 -15.42 10.93 10.18
N TYR A 332 -14.92 10.36 9.09
CA TYR A 332 -14.35 9.02 9.08
C TYR A 332 -12.87 9.03 9.49
N THR A 333 -12.40 7.87 9.95
CA THR A 333 -10.97 7.59 10.15
C THR A 333 -10.45 6.67 9.05
N GLY A 334 -9.28 7.00 8.48
CA GLY A 334 -8.68 6.18 7.42
C GLY A 334 -7.50 6.86 6.72
N SER A 335 -6.31 6.74 7.32
CA SER A 335 -5.05 7.25 6.75
C SER A 335 -4.55 6.47 5.52
N GLU A 336 -5.28 5.43 5.10
CA GLU A 336 -5.00 4.63 3.90
C GLU A 336 -6.24 4.66 3.03
N VAL A 337 -6.11 4.94 1.73
CA VAL A 337 -7.27 4.94 0.84
C VAL A 337 -7.76 3.50 0.58
N HIS A 338 -6.96 2.47 0.90
CA HIS A 338 -7.26 1.06 0.63
C HIS A 338 -7.42 0.76 -0.88
N SER A 339 -6.58 1.38 -1.70
CA SER A 339 -6.36 1.03 -3.10
C SER A 339 -5.01 1.58 -3.54
N GLY A 340 -4.03 0.68 -3.73
CA GLY A 340 -2.69 1.09 -4.12
C GLY A 340 -2.62 1.81 -5.48
N TYR A 341 -3.65 1.66 -6.32
CA TYR A 341 -3.77 2.38 -7.59
C TYR A 341 -4.26 3.81 -7.41
N LEU A 342 -5.20 4.04 -6.48
CA LEU A 342 -5.62 5.40 -6.12
C LEU A 342 -4.48 6.13 -5.43
N ASP A 343 -3.73 5.47 -4.55
CA ASP A 343 -2.53 6.04 -3.93
C ASP A 343 -1.51 6.47 -4.97
N LEU A 344 -1.16 5.59 -5.93
CA LEU A 344 -0.23 5.94 -7.01
C LEU A 344 -0.74 7.10 -7.88
N LEU A 345 -2.05 7.18 -8.12
CA LEU A 345 -2.66 8.24 -8.92
C LEU A 345 -2.67 9.58 -8.17
N MET A 346 -2.88 9.59 -6.85
CA MET A 346 -2.72 10.79 -6.02
C MET A 346 -1.26 11.22 -5.93
N ASP A 347 -0.34 10.27 -5.82
CA ASP A 347 1.08 10.55 -5.64
C ASP A 347 1.75 11.06 -6.93
N LEU A 348 1.59 10.34 -8.04
CA LEU A 348 2.31 10.55 -9.30
C LEU A 348 1.40 10.88 -10.48
N GLY A 349 0.09 11.01 -10.27
CA GLY A 349 -0.86 11.33 -11.32
C GLY A 349 -0.91 10.28 -12.43
N LEU A 350 -1.48 10.67 -13.56
CA LEU A 350 -1.52 9.85 -14.77
C LEU A 350 -0.11 9.47 -15.25
N ALA A 351 0.90 10.30 -15.01
CA ALA A 351 2.28 9.97 -15.37
C ALA A 351 2.76 8.67 -14.70
N GLY A 352 2.59 8.54 -13.37
CA GLY A 352 2.96 7.33 -12.64
C GLY A 352 2.16 6.11 -13.08
N VAL A 353 0.84 6.27 -13.26
CA VAL A 353 -0.04 5.20 -13.72
C VAL A 353 0.34 4.71 -15.12
N LEU A 354 0.66 5.62 -16.06
CA LEU A 354 1.08 5.24 -17.41
C LEU A 354 2.39 4.45 -17.40
N VAL A 355 3.36 4.82 -16.54
CA VAL A 355 4.59 4.04 -16.34
C VAL A 355 4.27 2.65 -15.82
N LEU A 356 3.38 2.54 -14.82
CA LEU A 356 2.96 1.27 -14.26
C LEU A 356 2.27 0.37 -15.30
N LEU A 357 1.33 0.92 -16.07
CA LEU A 357 0.61 0.19 -17.12
C LEU A 357 1.55 -0.26 -18.24
N ALA A 358 2.47 0.61 -18.66
CA ALA A 358 3.50 0.28 -19.66
C ALA A 358 4.43 -0.84 -19.18
N TRP A 359 4.60 -1.02 -17.87
CA TRP A 359 5.39 -2.09 -17.29
C TRP A 359 4.60 -3.40 -17.12
N ILE A 360 3.42 -3.34 -16.49
CA ILE A 360 2.64 -4.53 -16.12
C ILE A 360 1.95 -5.15 -17.34
N ILE A 361 1.33 -4.36 -18.22
CA ILE A 361 0.50 -4.89 -19.30
C ILE A 361 1.31 -5.79 -20.26
N PRO A 362 2.50 -5.39 -20.76
CA PRO A 362 3.29 -6.27 -21.62
C PRO A 362 3.73 -7.56 -20.92
N ALA A 363 4.08 -7.48 -19.63
CA ALA A 363 4.45 -8.65 -18.82
C ALA A 363 3.28 -9.64 -18.68
N LEU A 364 2.08 -9.13 -18.35
CA LEU A 364 0.86 -9.94 -18.29
C LEU A 364 0.49 -10.54 -19.65
N ARG A 365 0.56 -9.76 -20.73
CA ARG A 365 0.30 -10.25 -22.09
C ARG A 365 1.26 -11.37 -22.48
N SER A 366 2.54 -11.21 -22.18
CA SER A 366 3.56 -12.23 -22.43
C SER A 366 3.27 -13.50 -21.63
N ALA A 367 3.02 -13.37 -20.33
CA ALA A 367 2.71 -14.49 -19.45
C ALA A 367 1.41 -15.23 -19.86
N PHE A 368 0.40 -14.48 -20.32
CA PHE A 368 -0.86 -15.06 -20.79
C PHE A 368 -0.66 -15.85 -22.09
N ARG A 369 0.04 -15.27 -23.07
CA ARG A 369 0.32 -15.92 -24.37
C ARG A 369 1.18 -17.17 -24.21
N SER A 370 2.14 -17.17 -23.29
CA SER A 370 2.97 -18.34 -22.99
C SER A 370 2.29 -19.36 -22.07
N ARG A 371 1.05 -19.11 -21.62
CA ARG A 371 0.34 -19.92 -20.60
C ARG A 371 1.21 -20.15 -19.35
N CYS A 372 1.89 -19.10 -18.91
CA CYS A 372 2.80 -19.14 -17.78
C CYS A 372 2.08 -19.60 -16.51
N ARG A 373 2.63 -20.62 -15.84
CA ARG A 373 2.07 -21.17 -14.58
C ARG A 373 2.03 -20.16 -13.42
N LEU A 374 2.86 -19.12 -13.47
CA LEU A 374 2.96 -18.08 -12.42
C LEU A 374 1.94 -16.96 -12.58
N LEU A 375 1.26 -16.87 -13.74
CA LEU A 375 0.31 -15.79 -14.00
C LEU A 375 -0.82 -15.72 -12.96
N PRO A 376 -1.41 -16.83 -12.47
CA PRO A 376 -2.40 -16.78 -11.38
C PRO A 376 -1.86 -16.12 -10.11
N SER A 377 -0.62 -16.40 -9.70
CA SER A 377 -0.01 -15.79 -8.51
C SER A 377 0.21 -14.29 -8.68
N VAL A 378 0.63 -13.85 -9.87
CA VAL A 378 0.74 -12.42 -10.21
C VAL A 378 -0.63 -11.75 -10.16
N LEU A 379 -1.64 -12.36 -10.78
CA LEU A 379 -2.99 -11.81 -10.83
C LEU A 379 -3.62 -11.72 -9.44
N LEU A 380 -3.39 -12.69 -8.56
CA LEU A 380 -3.92 -12.64 -7.19
C LEU A 380 -3.42 -11.39 -6.47
N LEU A 381 -2.12 -11.11 -6.51
CA LEU A 381 -1.55 -9.91 -5.87
C LEU A 381 -2.14 -8.64 -6.50
N LEU A 382 -2.17 -8.54 -7.84
CA LEU A 382 -2.69 -7.35 -8.52
C LEU A 382 -4.18 -7.11 -8.30
N LEU A 383 -4.99 -8.18 -8.24
CA LEU A 383 -6.44 -8.11 -8.01
C LEU A 383 -6.77 -7.74 -6.56
N HIS A 384 -6.03 -8.29 -5.59
CA HIS A 384 -6.22 -7.92 -4.19
C HIS A 384 -5.91 -6.44 -3.95
N SER A 385 -4.87 -5.93 -4.61
CA SER A 385 -4.47 -4.51 -4.51
C SER A 385 -5.47 -3.51 -5.11
N LEU A 386 -6.52 -3.97 -5.79
CA LEU A 386 -7.64 -3.10 -6.23
C LEU A 386 -8.54 -2.70 -5.06
N ILE A 387 -8.60 -3.54 -4.03
CA ILE A 387 -9.53 -3.43 -2.91
C ILE A 387 -8.80 -3.25 -1.57
N ASP A 388 -7.46 -3.21 -1.58
CA ASP A 388 -6.64 -2.99 -0.40
C ASP A 388 -5.35 -2.23 -0.72
N PHE A 389 -4.66 -1.74 0.31
CA PHE A 389 -3.42 -0.97 0.19
C PHE A 389 -2.16 -1.86 0.16
N ASP A 390 -2.23 -3.06 -0.40
CA ASP A 390 -1.08 -3.99 -0.39
C ASP A 390 0.16 -3.38 -1.05
N LEU A 391 -0.01 -2.52 -2.05
CA LEU A 391 1.09 -1.88 -2.77
C LEU A 391 1.84 -0.83 -1.92
N SER A 392 1.30 -0.41 -0.77
CA SER A 392 2.03 0.38 0.23
C SER A 392 3.07 -0.48 0.96
N TYR A 393 2.93 -1.81 0.95
CA TYR A 393 3.97 -2.73 1.43
C TYR A 393 5.01 -2.94 0.32
N GLY A 394 6.19 -2.34 0.50
CA GLY A 394 7.30 -2.48 -0.44
C GLY A 394 7.64 -3.93 -0.81
N LEU A 395 7.45 -4.88 0.11
CA LEU A 395 7.63 -6.32 -0.16
C LEU A 395 6.76 -6.82 -1.33
N VAL A 396 5.52 -6.35 -1.48
CA VAL A 396 4.60 -6.81 -2.54
C VAL A 396 5.17 -6.44 -3.91
N TRP A 397 5.75 -5.24 -4.07
CA TRP A 397 6.46 -4.86 -5.27
C TRP A 397 7.68 -5.74 -5.55
N LEU A 398 8.48 -6.06 -4.53
CA LEU A 398 9.63 -6.96 -4.69
C LEU A 398 9.20 -8.35 -5.15
N LEU A 399 8.11 -8.89 -4.59
CA LEU A 399 7.52 -10.17 -5.00
C LEU A 399 6.97 -10.12 -6.43
N LEU A 400 6.32 -9.01 -6.84
CA LEU A 400 5.86 -8.83 -8.22
C LEU A 400 7.04 -8.77 -9.20
N ILE A 401 8.09 -8.00 -8.89
CA ILE A 401 9.34 -7.95 -9.67
C ILE A 401 9.92 -9.36 -9.81
N TRP A 402 9.96 -10.11 -8.70
CA TRP A 402 10.46 -11.48 -8.68
C TRP A 402 9.65 -12.41 -9.59
N LEU A 403 8.32 -12.40 -9.46
CA LEU A 403 7.42 -13.22 -10.28
C LEU A 403 7.52 -12.86 -11.77
N PHE A 404 7.61 -11.58 -12.12
CA PHE A 404 7.79 -11.16 -13.51
C PHE A 404 9.12 -11.65 -14.08
N ARG A 405 10.22 -11.55 -13.32
CA ARG A 405 11.52 -12.08 -13.75
C ARG A 405 11.46 -13.59 -13.94
N TRP A 406 10.79 -14.30 -13.04
CA TRP A 406 10.63 -15.75 -13.10
C TRP A 406 9.77 -16.19 -14.27
N ALA A 407 8.64 -15.52 -14.50
CA ALA A 407 7.78 -15.76 -15.65
C ALA A 407 8.54 -15.59 -16.97
N LYS A 408 9.40 -14.57 -17.07
CA LYS A 408 10.27 -14.33 -18.24
C LYS A 408 11.38 -15.37 -18.38
N ALA A 409 12.00 -15.81 -17.29
CA ALA A 409 13.04 -16.84 -17.30
C ALA A 409 12.50 -18.22 -17.75
N GLY A 410 11.26 -18.54 -17.37
CA GLY A 410 10.61 -19.80 -17.71
C GLY A 410 9.89 -19.82 -19.06
N ALA A 411 9.84 -18.70 -19.79
CA ALA A 411 9.22 -18.66 -21.11
C ALA A 411 10.10 -19.42 -22.13
N PRO A 412 9.53 -20.30 -22.97
CA PRO A 412 10.30 -20.97 -24.02
C PRO A 412 10.91 -19.92 -24.96
N ILE A 413 12.23 -19.97 -25.15
CA ILE A 413 12.96 -19.08 -26.06
C ILE A 413 12.43 -19.34 -27.47
N THR A 414 11.54 -18.47 -27.93
CA THR A 414 11.11 -18.41 -29.31
C THR A 414 11.62 -17.09 -29.87
N SER A 415 12.40 -17.19 -30.95
CA SER A 415 13.12 -16.10 -31.68
C SER A 415 14.51 -15.70 -31.15
N ALA A 416 15.51 -16.51 -31.48
CA ALA A 416 16.83 -16.04 -31.94
C ALA A 416 17.31 -17.02 -33.03
N GLN A 417 17.90 -16.46 -34.08
CA GLN A 417 18.07 -17.03 -35.42
C GLN A 417 18.93 -18.30 -35.52
N GLU A 418 18.65 -19.04 -36.59
CA GLU A 418 19.36 -20.18 -37.17
C GLU A 418 20.89 -20.03 -37.22
N THR A 419 21.61 -21.13 -36.98
CA THR A 419 22.75 -21.61 -37.79
C THR A 419 23.19 -22.98 -37.29
N SER A 420 22.64 -24.05 -37.86
CA SER A 420 23.42 -25.25 -38.19
C SER A 420 22.72 -26.02 -39.31
N SER A 421 23.49 -26.27 -40.35
CA SER A 421 23.15 -26.72 -41.70
C SER A 421 22.32 -28.00 -41.79
N PRO A 422 21.55 -28.15 -42.89
CA PRO A 422 21.38 -29.45 -43.51
C PRO A 422 21.92 -29.44 -44.96
N LEU A 423 22.81 -30.39 -45.25
CA LEU A 423 23.12 -30.82 -46.61
C LEU A 423 21.87 -31.48 -47.21
N HIS A 424 21.29 -30.91 -48.27
CA HIS A 424 21.18 -31.52 -49.60
C HIS A 424 20.29 -30.72 -50.57
N SER A 425 20.76 -30.72 -51.81
CA SER A 425 20.32 -30.13 -53.08
C SER A 425 18.89 -30.41 -53.56
N SER A 426 18.21 -29.38 -54.11
CA SER A 426 17.71 -29.29 -55.53
C SER A 426 16.86 -28.00 -55.77
N PRO A 427 16.90 -27.33 -56.95
CA PRO A 427 16.08 -26.15 -57.29
C PRO A 427 15.01 -26.46 -58.39
N PRO A 428 14.31 -25.47 -58.98
CA PRO A 428 13.24 -24.64 -58.39
C PRO A 428 11.94 -24.66 -59.23
N HIS A 429 10.77 -24.39 -58.62
CA HIS A 429 9.59 -23.93 -59.39
C HIS A 429 8.78 -22.84 -58.64
N SER A 430 8.85 -21.64 -59.23
CA SER A 430 7.85 -20.57 -59.38
C SER A 430 6.69 -20.40 -58.37
N SER A 431 6.65 -19.20 -57.77
CA SER A 431 5.54 -18.61 -57.00
C SER A 431 4.36 -18.11 -57.86
N PRO A 432 3.22 -17.73 -57.25
CA PRO A 432 2.85 -16.30 -57.26
C PRO A 432 2.32 -15.76 -55.90
N PRO A 433 2.12 -14.44 -55.74
CA PRO A 433 2.33 -13.73 -54.47
C PRO A 433 1.04 -13.37 -53.72
N GLN A 434 1.08 -13.35 -52.39
CA GLN A 434 0.06 -12.70 -51.56
C GLN A 434 0.62 -11.43 -50.88
N ARG A 435 0.55 -10.34 -51.65
CA ARG A 435 0.80 -8.94 -51.28
C ARG A 435 -0.37 -8.32 -50.49
N TRP A 436 -0.74 -8.79 -49.30
CA TRP A 436 -1.74 -8.05 -48.48
C TRP A 436 -1.48 -8.19 -46.99
N ARG A 437 -0.64 -7.31 -46.41
CA ARG A 437 -0.68 -6.84 -45.00
C ARG A 437 0.47 -5.86 -44.67
N ARG A 438 0.42 -4.68 -45.28
CA ARG A 438 0.86 -3.38 -44.73
C ARG A 438 -0.19 -2.41 -45.29
N GLN A 439 -0.83 -1.52 -44.55
CA GLN A 439 -0.29 -0.51 -43.66
C GLN A 439 -1.42 -0.05 -42.73
N LEU A 440 -1.18 0.02 -41.42
CA LEU A 440 -1.92 0.87 -40.47
C LEU A 440 -1.11 0.89 -39.16
N THR A 441 0.08 1.48 -39.21
CA THR A 441 0.80 1.88 -38.00
C THR A 441 1.40 3.26 -38.24
N HIS A 442 0.82 4.25 -37.56
CA HIS A 442 1.14 5.67 -37.65
C HIS A 442 2.64 5.95 -37.42
N PRO A 443 3.24 6.91 -38.17
CA PRO A 443 4.65 7.31 -38.00
C PRO A 443 4.97 8.00 -36.66
N PHE A 444 3.95 8.35 -35.87
CA PHE A 444 4.10 9.01 -34.56
C PHE A 444 4.63 8.07 -33.46
N LEU A 445 4.14 6.82 -33.42
CA LEU A 445 4.62 5.78 -32.50
C LEU A 445 6.06 5.34 -32.81
N HIS A 446 6.47 5.40 -34.08
CA HIS A 446 7.83 5.06 -34.49
C HIS A 446 8.85 6.15 -34.12
N ARG A 447 8.44 7.43 -34.07
CA ARG A 447 9.29 8.53 -33.58
C ARG A 447 9.53 8.45 -32.06
N LEU A 448 8.54 8.01 -31.29
CA LEU A 448 8.71 7.78 -29.84
C LEU A 448 9.66 6.61 -29.55
N VAL A 449 9.72 5.62 -30.45
CA VAL A 449 10.68 4.50 -30.38
C VAL A 449 12.07 4.89 -30.91
N LEU A 450 12.19 5.93 -31.74
CA LEU A 450 13.48 6.39 -32.28
C LEU A 450 14.36 7.12 -31.26
N LEU A 451 13.82 7.56 -30.11
CA LEU A 451 14.63 7.98 -28.95
C LEU A 451 15.44 6.82 -28.32
N THR A 452 15.16 5.56 -28.68
CA THR A 452 15.87 4.39 -28.13
C THR A 452 17.08 3.93 -28.96
N HIS A 453 17.45 4.67 -30.02
CA HIS A 453 18.56 4.31 -30.92
C HIS A 453 19.87 5.09 -30.69
N PHE A 454 20.15 5.54 -29.47
CA PHE A 454 21.53 5.84 -29.04
C PHE A 454 22.28 4.52 -28.73
N ARG A 455 22.62 3.77 -29.79
CA ARG A 455 23.29 2.45 -29.68
C ARG A 455 24.83 2.50 -29.75
N GLY A 456 25.43 3.68 -29.85
CA GLY A 456 26.81 3.83 -30.33
C GLY A 456 27.90 4.36 -29.38
N LEU A 457 27.65 4.63 -28.09
CA LEU A 457 28.70 5.15 -27.20
C LEU A 457 29.06 4.18 -26.08
N ARG A 458 30.30 3.66 -26.12
CA ARG A 458 30.93 2.89 -25.02
C ARG A 458 30.85 3.62 -23.67
N PHE A 459 30.74 4.95 -23.71
CA PHE A 459 30.52 5.84 -22.57
C PHE A 459 29.34 5.42 -21.67
N PHE A 460 28.18 5.08 -22.25
CA PHE A 460 26.98 4.71 -21.47
C PHE A 460 27.07 3.34 -20.78
N ARG A 461 28.02 2.48 -21.15
CA ARG A 461 28.19 1.15 -20.53
C ARG A 461 28.86 1.21 -19.14
N VAL A 462 29.60 2.26 -18.84
CA VAL A 462 30.30 2.46 -17.56
C VAL A 462 29.62 3.54 -16.72
N LEU A 463 29.18 4.63 -17.35
CA LEU A 463 28.58 5.76 -16.64
C LEU A 463 27.24 5.40 -15.98
N LEU A 464 26.39 4.64 -16.66
CA LEU A 464 25.03 4.35 -16.19
C LEU A 464 25.01 3.40 -14.98
N PRO A 465 25.80 2.30 -14.94
CA PRO A 465 25.97 1.51 -13.72
C PRO A 465 26.63 2.31 -12.58
N GLY A 466 27.62 3.15 -12.89
CA GLY A 466 28.28 4.01 -11.90
C GLY A 466 27.31 5.01 -11.27
N ALA A 467 26.49 5.68 -12.08
CA ALA A 467 25.44 6.59 -11.63
C ALA A 467 24.37 5.87 -10.80
N ALA A 468 23.96 4.66 -11.20
CA ALA A 468 23.01 3.86 -10.43
C ALA A 468 23.58 3.41 -9.08
N ALA A 469 24.85 2.99 -9.04
CA ALA A 469 25.54 2.64 -7.80
C ALA A 469 25.68 3.85 -6.87
N LEU A 470 26.05 5.02 -7.41
CA LEU A 470 26.11 6.26 -6.65
C LEU A 470 24.73 6.66 -6.11
N ALA A 471 23.66 6.57 -6.93
CA ALA A 471 22.30 6.87 -6.49
C ALA A 471 21.84 5.95 -5.36
N LEU A 472 22.14 4.65 -5.42
CA LEU A 472 21.85 3.70 -4.34
C LEU A 472 22.69 3.97 -3.08
N LEU A 473 23.95 4.37 -3.23
CA LEU A 473 24.80 4.75 -2.11
C LEU A 473 24.25 6.01 -1.41
N CYS A 474 23.89 7.04 -2.17
CA CYS A 474 23.24 8.24 -1.65
C CYS A 474 21.93 7.90 -0.94
N ALA A 475 21.09 7.05 -1.54
CA ALA A 475 19.86 6.57 -0.92
C ALA A 475 20.11 5.82 0.41
N ALA A 476 21.15 5.00 0.47
CA ALA A 476 21.55 4.30 1.70
C ALA A 476 22.01 5.28 2.80
N VAL A 477 22.83 6.27 2.46
CA VAL A 477 23.26 7.33 3.40
C VAL A 477 22.06 8.13 3.90
N LEU A 478 21.12 8.49 3.03
CA LEU A 478 19.88 9.16 3.41
C LEU A 478 19.05 8.31 4.37
N CYS A 479 18.86 7.01 4.09
CA CYS A 479 18.17 6.10 4.99
C CYS A 479 18.85 5.98 6.36
N LEU A 480 20.18 5.92 6.40
CA LEU A 480 20.94 5.90 7.66
C LEU A 480 20.74 7.19 8.45
N GLY A 481 20.78 8.35 7.79
CA GLY A 481 20.48 9.64 8.42
C GLY A 481 19.07 9.70 9.00
N GLN A 482 18.07 9.21 8.25
CA GLN A 482 16.68 9.11 8.69
C GLN A 482 16.51 8.17 9.91
N ALA A 483 17.15 7.00 9.88
CA ALA A 483 17.12 6.05 10.98
C ALA A 483 17.79 6.61 12.25
N GLU A 484 18.95 7.26 12.10
CA GLU A 484 19.67 7.87 13.20
C GLU A 484 18.91 9.08 13.78
N SER A 485 18.27 9.90 12.93
CA SER A 485 17.37 10.97 13.35
C SER A 485 16.23 10.41 14.21
N LEU A 486 15.56 9.34 13.76
CA LEU A 486 14.47 8.70 14.52
C LEU A 486 14.96 8.09 15.84
N ARG A 487 16.15 7.49 15.85
CA ARG A 487 16.75 6.95 17.07
C ARG A 487 17.02 8.07 18.09
N ARG A 488 17.58 9.20 17.66
CA ARG A 488 17.87 10.36 18.51
C ARG A 488 16.61 11.02 19.05
N GLU A 489 15.57 11.18 18.22
CA GLU A 489 14.27 11.66 18.66
C GLU A 489 13.67 10.78 19.76
N ARG A 490 13.65 9.46 19.56
CA ARG A 490 13.13 8.53 20.57
C ARG A 490 13.92 8.58 21.87
N LEU A 491 15.24 8.69 21.77
CA LEU A 491 16.10 8.84 22.94
C LEU A 491 15.83 10.17 23.67
N ALA A 492 15.72 11.27 22.93
CA ALA A 492 15.41 12.59 23.48
C ALA A 492 14.10 12.57 24.26
N LEU A 493 13.03 11.99 23.69
CA LEU A 493 11.73 11.85 24.36
C LEU A 493 11.79 10.94 25.59
N ALA A 494 12.70 9.97 25.63
CA ALA A 494 12.84 9.05 26.76
C ALA A 494 13.59 9.68 27.95
N ILE A 495 14.59 10.53 27.69
CA ILE A 495 15.43 11.14 28.73
C ILE A 495 14.95 12.52 29.16
N GLU A 496 13.98 13.10 28.44
CA GLU A 496 13.52 14.48 28.61
C GLU A 496 13.23 14.88 30.05
N ALA A 497 12.51 14.04 30.80
CA ALA A 497 12.10 14.37 32.16
C ALA A 497 13.30 14.51 33.13
N GLN A 498 14.43 13.88 32.81
CA GLN A 498 15.64 13.86 33.65
C GLN A 498 16.72 14.81 33.12
N TYR A 499 16.86 14.93 31.80
CA TYR A 499 17.94 15.65 31.12
C TYR A 499 17.41 16.52 29.97
N PRO A 500 16.73 17.64 30.26
CA PRO A 500 16.04 18.45 29.25
C PRO A 500 17.00 19.08 28.22
N GLN A 501 18.16 19.57 28.67
CA GLN A 501 19.16 20.18 27.78
C GLN A 501 19.80 19.14 26.85
N GLU A 502 20.02 17.92 27.33
CA GLU A 502 20.54 16.83 26.49
C GLU A 502 19.50 16.37 25.47
N ALA A 503 18.23 16.28 25.87
CA ALA A 503 17.12 15.96 24.99
C ALA A 503 17.00 16.99 23.85
N GLU A 504 17.09 18.29 24.16
CA GLU A 504 17.05 19.35 23.15
C GLU A 504 18.24 19.25 22.17
N LYS A 505 19.46 19.02 22.68
CA LYS A 505 20.65 18.80 21.85
C LYS A 505 20.46 17.61 20.90
N LEU A 506 19.89 16.51 21.38
CA LEU A 506 19.58 15.34 20.55
C LEU A 506 18.55 15.67 19.45
N LEU A 507 17.52 16.46 19.77
CA LEU A 507 16.51 16.89 18.79
C LEU A 507 17.11 17.81 17.72
N ARG A 508 17.96 18.77 18.09
CA ARG A 508 18.69 19.64 17.13
C ARG A 508 19.59 18.82 16.21
N GLN A 509 20.27 17.81 16.74
CA GLN A 509 21.05 16.90 15.91
C GLN A 509 20.18 15.98 15.04
N ALA A 510 19.01 15.59 15.52
CA ALA A 510 18.07 14.79 14.72
C ALA A 510 17.52 15.59 13.54
N SER A 511 17.30 16.91 13.69
CA SER A 511 16.77 17.77 12.63
C SER A 511 17.80 18.07 11.54
N THR A 512 19.09 18.10 11.85
CA THR A 512 20.13 18.23 10.81
C THR A 512 20.28 16.96 9.96
N LEU A 513 20.04 15.78 10.55
CA LEU A 513 20.12 14.50 9.86
C LEU A 513 18.93 14.23 8.93
N ALA A 514 17.73 14.68 9.33
CA ALA A 514 16.51 14.48 8.57
C ALA A 514 15.56 15.68 8.73
N PRO A 515 15.80 16.78 7.99
CA PRO A 515 15.10 18.05 8.18
C PRO A 515 13.63 18.00 7.73
N ALA A 516 13.21 17.04 6.91
CA ALA A 516 11.81 16.99 6.48
C ALA A 516 10.85 16.41 7.54
N ARG A 517 11.33 15.98 8.71
CA ARG A 517 10.49 15.28 9.71
C ARG A 517 9.71 16.26 10.60
N PRO A 518 8.37 16.34 10.52
CA PRO A 518 7.58 17.39 11.19
C PRO A 518 7.60 17.30 12.72
N ARG A 519 7.65 16.07 13.26
CA ARG A 519 7.63 15.83 14.71
C ARG A 519 8.81 16.47 15.45
N LEU A 520 9.95 16.60 14.79
CA LEU A 520 11.13 17.21 15.37
C LEU A 520 10.89 18.69 15.68
N TYR A 521 10.17 19.39 14.81
CA TYR A 521 9.90 20.82 14.96
C TYR A 521 8.85 21.10 16.03
N LEU A 522 7.83 20.25 16.16
CA LEU A 522 6.89 20.32 17.29
C LEU A 522 7.61 20.09 18.62
N ALA A 523 8.53 19.12 18.67
CA ALA A 523 9.32 18.85 19.87
C ALA A 523 10.28 20.01 20.20
N LEU A 524 11.02 20.52 19.21
CA LEU A 524 11.91 21.67 19.41
C LEU A 524 11.13 22.91 19.86
N ALA A 525 10.02 23.23 19.20
CA ALA A 525 9.19 24.38 19.55
C ALA A 525 8.62 24.31 20.98
N ALA A 526 8.23 23.13 21.44
CA ALA A 526 7.74 22.94 22.81
C ALA A 526 8.83 23.16 23.90
N ARG A 527 10.10 23.25 23.50
CA ARG A 527 11.27 23.37 24.39
C ARG A 527 12.05 24.67 24.19
N SER A 528 11.68 25.44 23.18
CA SER A 528 12.29 26.72 22.86
C SER A 528 11.53 27.87 23.54
N ASP A 529 12.20 29.01 23.69
CA ASP A 529 11.48 30.25 23.93
C ASP A 529 10.52 30.56 22.76
N ALA A 530 9.65 31.53 22.96
CA ALA A 530 8.59 31.77 22.00
C ALA A 530 9.12 32.26 20.63
N GLU A 531 10.29 32.92 20.55
CA GLU A 531 10.83 33.43 19.28
C GLU A 531 11.42 32.28 18.47
N GLU A 532 12.24 31.48 19.14
CA GLU A 532 12.84 30.31 18.53
C GLU A 532 11.79 29.23 18.20
N ALA A 533 10.76 29.08 19.03
CA ALA A 533 9.63 28.19 18.75
C ALA A 533 8.91 28.57 17.45
N ALA A 534 8.68 29.86 17.20
CA ALA A 534 8.06 30.33 15.96
C ALA A 534 8.93 29.97 14.74
N VAL A 535 10.25 30.16 14.86
CA VAL A 535 11.21 29.79 13.80
C VAL A 535 11.17 28.29 13.53
N TRP A 536 11.14 27.45 14.55
CA TRP A 536 11.06 26.00 14.38
C TRP A 536 9.78 25.55 13.68
N LEU A 537 8.64 26.10 14.10
CA LEU A 537 7.34 25.76 13.51
C LEU A 537 7.25 26.20 12.04
N GLN A 538 7.69 27.42 11.74
CA GLN A 538 7.77 27.91 10.36
C GLN A 538 8.71 27.05 9.51
N HIS A 539 9.85 26.65 10.07
CA HIS A 539 10.78 25.76 9.38
C HIS A 539 10.16 24.39 9.08
N GLY A 540 9.37 23.83 10.00
CA GLY A 540 8.60 22.60 9.77
C GLY A 540 7.57 22.73 8.65
N LEU A 541 6.83 23.85 8.61
CA LEU A 541 5.81 24.11 7.58
C LEU A 541 6.40 24.24 6.16
N ARG A 542 7.69 24.56 6.02
CA ARG A 542 8.39 24.56 4.71
C ARG A 542 8.45 23.15 4.10
N TYR A 543 8.54 22.11 4.92
CA TYR A 543 8.61 20.71 4.47
C TYR A 543 7.24 20.02 4.46
N GLU A 544 6.37 20.37 5.41
CA GLU A 544 5.10 19.68 5.64
C GLU A 544 3.96 20.70 5.66
N ARG A 545 3.60 21.18 4.47
CA ARG A 545 2.62 22.27 4.26
C ARG A 545 1.19 21.90 4.66
N ALA A 546 0.88 20.61 4.68
CA ALA A 546 -0.44 20.09 4.99
C ALA A 546 -0.55 19.53 6.43
N GLN A 547 0.40 19.85 7.32
CA GLN A 547 0.42 19.31 8.68
C GLN A 547 -0.37 20.19 9.67
N PRO A 548 -1.57 19.76 10.11
CA PRO A 548 -2.43 20.59 10.97
C PRO A 548 -1.83 20.88 12.35
N GLU A 549 -1.02 19.97 12.90
CA GLU A 549 -0.41 20.14 14.22
C GLU A 549 0.61 21.28 14.25
N LEU A 550 1.35 21.51 13.15
CA LEU A 550 2.30 22.62 13.04
C LEU A 550 1.58 23.96 12.93
N GLU A 551 0.53 24.03 12.10
CA GLU A 551 -0.33 25.23 11.97
C GLU A 551 -1.00 25.59 13.30
N LEU A 552 -1.57 24.59 14.00
CA LEU A 552 -2.24 24.83 15.28
C LEU A 552 -1.26 25.32 16.35
N ALA A 553 -0.06 24.72 16.43
CA ALA A 553 0.97 25.14 17.37
C ALA A 553 1.46 26.56 17.08
N LEU A 554 1.65 26.93 15.81
CA LEU A 554 2.09 28.26 15.42
C LEU A 554 1.01 29.31 15.67
N GLY A 555 -0.24 29.01 15.30
CA GLY A 555 -1.38 29.88 15.60
C GLY A 555 -1.57 30.13 17.09
N LYS A 556 -1.42 29.09 17.92
CA LYS A 556 -1.45 29.22 19.38
C LYS A 556 -0.34 30.14 19.90
N LEU A 557 0.90 29.90 19.48
CA LEU A 557 2.06 30.69 19.90
C LEU A 557 1.94 32.17 19.54
N LEU A 558 1.44 32.46 18.33
CA LEU A 558 1.20 33.82 17.87
C LEU A 558 0.04 34.48 18.63
N ALA A 559 -1.02 33.72 18.95
CA ALA A 559 -2.13 34.22 19.76
C ALA A 559 -1.68 34.55 21.20
N GLU A 560 -0.74 33.78 21.77
CA GLU A 560 -0.14 34.06 23.09
C GLU A 560 0.62 35.38 23.11
N ARG A 561 1.17 35.78 21.97
CA ARG A 561 1.90 37.04 21.78
C ARG A 561 1.02 38.23 21.43
N GLY A 562 -0.28 38.01 21.22
CA GLY A 562 -1.17 39.05 20.73
C GLY A 562 -0.97 39.39 19.25
N ASP A 563 -0.36 38.50 18.46
CA ASP A 563 -0.16 38.72 17.02
C ASP A 563 -1.43 38.30 16.24
N LEU A 564 -1.86 39.16 15.32
CA LEU A 564 -3.04 38.93 14.49
C LEU A 564 -2.81 37.85 13.42
N ALA A 565 -1.55 37.59 13.04
CA ALA A 565 -1.19 36.50 12.14
C ALA A 565 -1.62 35.11 12.68
N ALA A 566 -1.83 35.00 13.99
CA ALA A 566 -2.39 33.81 14.63
C ALA A 566 -3.69 33.33 13.98
N LEU A 567 -4.57 34.25 13.59
CA LEU A 567 -5.90 33.93 13.07
C LEU A 567 -5.85 33.11 11.80
N GLU A 568 -4.89 33.42 10.92
CA GLU A 568 -4.70 32.70 9.67
C GLU A 568 -4.22 31.26 9.92
N HIS A 569 -3.25 31.09 10.82
CA HIS A 569 -2.75 29.77 11.20
C HIS A 569 -3.82 28.92 11.93
N LEU A 570 -4.62 29.53 12.81
CA LEU A 570 -5.73 28.85 13.48
C LEU A 570 -6.82 28.42 12.50
N ARG A 571 -7.14 29.28 11.51
CA ARG A 571 -8.03 28.94 10.39
C ARG A 571 -7.47 27.82 9.54
N ARG A 572 -6.17 27.87 9.22
CA ARG A 572 -5.53 26.84 8.42
C ARG A 572 -5.50 25.50 9.14
N ALA A 573 -5.28 25.49 10.45
CA ALA A 573 -5.34 24.28 11.26
C ALA A 573 -6.72 23.60 11.22
N THR A 574 -7.81 24.36 11.31
CA THR A 574 -9.18 23.81 11.23
C THR A 574 -9.54 23.35 9.82
N GLU A 575 -9.00 23.99 8.77
CA GLU A 575 -9.12 23.52 7.38
C GLU A 575 -8.37 22.22 7.12
N LEU A 576 -7.17 22.07 7.68
CA LEU A 576 -6.36 20.87 7.51
C LEU A 576 -6.86 19.70 8.37
N ASN A 577 -7.61 19.97 9.44
CA ASN A 577 -8.16 18.96 10.35
C ASN A 577 -9.65 19.21 10.66
N ARG A 578 -10.49 19.12 9.62
CA ARG A 578 -11.89 19.58 9.61
C ARG A 578 -12.78 18.97 10.67
N TYR A 579 -12.58 17.69 10.98
CA TYR A 579 -13.45 16.94 11.91
C TYR A 579 -12.76 16.58 13.23
N SER A 580 -11.89 17.47 13.74
CA SER A 580 -11.25 17.29 15.04
C SER A 580 -11.78 18.26 16.08
N ASN A 581 -12.55 17.73 17.04
CA ASN A 581 -13.07 18.52 18.16
C ASN A 581 -11.94 19.25 18.91
N THR A 582 -10.79 18.59 19.13
CA THR A 582 -9.64 19.19 19.81
C THR A 582 -9.07 20.38 19.04
N THR A 583 -8.88 20.26 17.72
CA THR A 583 -8.42 21.38 16.88
C THR A 583 -9.37 22.57 16.94
N TRP A 584 -10.69 22.32 16.84
CA TRP A 584 -11.70 23.38 16.91
C TRP A 584 -11.77 24.05 18.28
N VAL A 585 -11.73 23.28 19.37
CA VAL A 585 -11.71 23.82 20.73
C VAL A 585 -10.48 24.70 20.94
N THR A 586 -9.30 24.24 20.53
CA THR A 586 -8.07 25.03 20.64
C THR A 586 -8.18 26.31 19.79
N ALA A 587 -8.54 26.22 18.52
CA ALA A 587 -8.64 27.39 17.65
C ALA A 587 -9.60 28.46 18.19
N MET A 588 -10.79 28.05 18.67
CA MET A 588 -11.76 28.98 19.25
C MET A 588 -11.30 29.57 20.58
N SER A 589 -10.64 28.77 21.42
CA SER A 589 -10.10 29.24 22.72
C SER A 589 -9.03 30.30 22.52
N GLU A 590 -8.09 30.05 21.60
CA GLU A 590 -6.99 30.96 21.30
C GLU A 590 -7.50 32.24 20.62
N ALA A 591 -8.45 32.14 19.68
CA ALA A 591 -9.10 33.31 19.08
C ALA A 591 -9.85 34.15 20.12
N SER A 592 -10.54 33.51 21.07
CA SER A 592 -11.24 34.21 22.16
C SER A 592 -10.29 34.90 23.13
N ARG A 593 -9.15 34.27 23.45
CA ARG A 593 -8.13 34.89 24.29
C ARG A 593 -7.52 36.10 23.58
N LEU A 594 -7.19 35.98 22.30
CA LEU A 594 -6.65 37.06 21.49
C LEU A 594 -7.64 38.24 21.40
N ALA A 595 -8.94 37.97 21.26
CA ALA A 595 -9.98 39.01 21.23
C ALA A 595 -9.99 39.80 22.55
N THR A 596 -9.93 39.07 23.67
CA THR A 596 -9.90 39.66 25.01
C THR A 596 -8.65 40.53 25.20
N MET A 597 -7.48 40.06 24.73
CA MET A 597 -6.23 40.82 24.78
C MET A 597 -6.31 42.13 23.97
N LYS A 598 -6.81 42.09 22.73
CA LYS A 598 -6.92 43.30 21.88
C LYS A 598 -7.95 44.29 22.38
N MET A 599 -9.03 43.83 23.00
CA MET A 599 -10.01 44.73 23.63
C MET A 599 -9.49 45.36 24.92
N ALA A 600 -8.58 44.70 25.64
CA ALA A 600 -7.98 45.21 26.88
C ALA A 600 -6.73 46.08 26.66
N ASP A 601 -6.18 46.12 25.43
CA ASP A 601 -4.95 46.84 25.12
C ASP A 601 -5.11 48.37 25.16
N ARG A 602 -4.82 48.96 26.32
CA ARG A 602 -4.88 50.41 26.54
C ARG A 602 -3.66 51.17 26.00
N THR A 603 -2.67 50.47 25.45
CA THR A 603 -1.43 51.08 24.97
C THR A 603 -1.49 51.48 23.50
N ALA A 604 -2.38 50.86 22.72
CA ALA A 604 -2.62 51.20 21.33
C ALA A 604 -3.49 52.46 21.17
N GLU A 605 -3.29 53.19 20.07
CA GLU A 605 -4.21 54.25 19.65
C GLU A 605 -5.62 53.69 19.50
N ARG A 606 -6.63 54.46 19.92
CA ARG A 606 -8.02 54.01 20.04
C ARG A 606 -8.58 53.43 18.73
N GLU A 607 -8.21 54.00 17.58
CA GLU A 607 -8.62 53.52 16.26
C GLU A 607 -7.95 52.18 15.90
N SER A 608 -6.62 52.08 16.06
CA SER A 608 -5.85 50.84 15.86
C SER A 608 -6.33 49.71 16.78
N GLN A 609 -6.59 50.02 18.05
CA GLN A 609 -7.14 49.08 19.03
C GLN A 609 -8.50 48.54 18.58
N GLN A 610 -9.41 49.44 18.16
CA GLN A 610 -10.74 49.05 17.68
C GLN A 610 -10.66 48.21 16.40
N GLN A 611 -9.75 48.55 15.49
CA GLN A 611 -9.55 47.81 14.25
C GLN A 611 -9.00 46.39 14.51
N ALA A 612 -7.98 46.26 15.37
CA ALA A 612 -7.43 44.97 15.76
C ALA A 612 -8.46 44.09 16.48
N ALA A 613 -9.23 44.66 17.41
CA ALA A 613 -10.31 43.95 18.09
C ALA A 613 -11.40 43.48 17.11
N TRP A 614 -11.80 44.34 16.16
CA TRP A 614 -12.78 44.00 15.13
C TRP A 614 -12.29 42.86 14.24
N GLN A 615 -11.02 42.88 13.80
CA GLN A 615 -10.44 41.82 12.97
C GLN A 615 -10.48 40.45 13.66
N VAL A 616 -10.10 40.38 14.94
CA VAL A 616 -10.13 39.13 15.71
C VAL A 616 -11.56 38.61 15.88
N LEU A 617 -12.50 39.50 16.20
CA LEU A 617 -13.91 39.14 16.37
C LEU A 617 -14.57 38.72 15.06
N ALA A 618 -14.21 39.36 13.94
CA ALA A 618 -14.66 38.98 12.61
C ALA A 618 -14.16 37.57 12.24
N ALA A 619 -12.86 37.31 12.41
CA ALA A 619 -12.26 36.01 12.15
C ALA A 619 -12.82 34.90 13.07
N GLY A 620 -13.00 35.18 14.36
CA GLY A 620 -13.60 34.26 15.31
C GLY A 620 -15.06 33.91 14.98
N ALA A 621 -15.85 34.90 14.55
CA ALA A 621 -17.21 34.68 14.07
C ALA A 621 -17.25 33.86 12.77
N GLU A 622 -16.30 34.08 11.84
CA GLU A 622 -16.18 33.29 10.62
C GLU A 622 -15.79 31.83 10.91
N LEU A 623 -14.83 31.60 11.81
CA LEU A 623 -14.46 30.27 12.27
C LEU A 623 -15.68 29.55 12.85
N TYR A 624 -16.45 30.23 13.69
CA TYR A 624 -17.66 29.65 14.27
C TYR A 624 -18.72 29.34 13.20
N ALA A 625 -18.94 30.22 12.22
CA ALA A 625 -19.86 29.97 11.12
C ALA A 625 -19.47 28.69 10.35
N ARG A 626 -18.19 28.52 10.01
CA ARG A 626 -17.67 27.31 9.35
C ARG A 626 -17.88 26.05 10.19
N TYR A 627 -17.65 26.12 11.51
CA TYR A 627 -17.95 25.00 12.40
C TYR A 627 -19.43 24.64 12.34
N THR A 628 -20.33 25.63 12.40
CA THR A 628 -21.77 25.38 12.32
C THR A 628 -22.17 24.77 10.98
N GLU A 629 -21.61 25.22 9.86
CA GLU A 629 -21.84 24.63 8.53
C GLU A 629 -21.41 23.17 8.46
N LEU A 630 -20.23 22.84 9.00
CA LEU A 630 -19.76 21.46 9.07
C LEU A 630 -20.74 20.61 9.89
N THR A 631 -21.16 21.08 11.07
CA THR A 631 -22.11 20.34 11.92
C THR A 631 -23.51 20.23 11.34
N ALA A 632 -23.94 21.23 10.56
CA ALA A 632 -25.23 21.23 9.86
C ALA A 632 -25.29 20.20 8.73
N GLY A 633 -24.14 19.73 8.23
CA GLY A 633 -24.05 18.61 7.30
C GLY A 633 -24.46 17.24 7.90
N GLY A 634 -24.79 17.17 9.19
CA GLY A 634 -25.33 15.97 9.84
C GLY A 634 -26.81 15.70 9.54
N PRO A 635 -27.29 14.45 9.67
CA PRO A 635 -26.58 13.28 10.17
C PRO A 635 -25.70 12.62 9.09
N TRP A 636 -24.40 12.51 9.35
CA TRP A 636 -23.47 11.82 8.46
C TRP A 636 -23.74 10.32 8.47
N ARG A 637 -23.49 9.69 7.32
CA ARG A 637 -23.55 8.23 7.19
C ARG A 637 -22.50 7.52 8.07
N ARG A 638 -21.39 8.21 8.39
CA ARG A 638 -20.28 7.74 9.24
C ARG A 638 -19.72 8.89 10.06
N ASN A 639 -19.53 8.68 11.37
CA ASN A 639 -18.92 9.64 12.30
C ASN A 639 -18.04 8.91 13.32
N ASP A 640 -16.89 8.41 12.85
CA ASP A 640 -15.93 7.66 13.69
C ASP A 640 -15.24 8.57 14.71
N LEU A 641 -15.13 9.86 14.40
CA LEU A 641 -14.44 10.86 15.22
C LEU A 641 -15.32 11.46 16.31
N ASN A 642 -16.60 11.05 16.38
CA ASN A 642 -17.61 11.64 17.27
C ASN A 642 -17.62 13.19 17.18
N PHE A 643 -17.51 13.69 15.95
CA PHE A 643 -17.42 15.11 15.67
C PHE A 643 -18.80 15.77 15.73
N GLY A 644 -18.85 17.00 16.25
CA GLY A 644 -20.04 17.85 16.29
C GLY A 644 -20.67 17.98 17.67
N GLY A 645 -21.27 19.15 17.93
CA GLY A 645 -21.96 19.44 19.20
C GLY A 645 -21.06 19.80 20.38
N GLU A 646 -19.78 20.13 20.15
CA GLU A 646 -18.86 20.56 21.21
C GLU A 646 -19.31 21.86 21.88
N GLU A 647 -19.68 21.76 23.17
CA GLU A 647 -20.26 22.85 23.96
C GLU A 647 -19.31 24.04 24.09
N THR A 648 -18.01 23.78 24.25
CA THR A 648 -16.98 24.83 24.38
C THR A 648 -16.89 25.67 23.10
N VAL A 649 -16.91 25.03 21.93
CA VAL A 649 -16.86 25.71 20.63
C VAL A 649 -18.10 26.59 20.45
N ILE A 650 -19.27 26.05 20.79
CA ILE A 650 -20.55 26.78 20.70
C ILE A 650 -20.56 27.99 21.63
N LYS A 651 -20.19 27.82 22.90
CA LYS A 651 -20.15 28.92 23.89
C LYS A 651 -19.21 30.04 23.46
N LEU A 652 -17.98 29.71 23.07
CA LEU A 652 -16.99 30.69 22.65
C LEU A 652 -17.39 31.37 21.32
N GLY A 653 -17.92 30.61 20.37
CA GLY A 653 -18.38 31.14 19.09
C GLY A 653 -19.54 32.13 19.23
N GLU A 654 -20.54 31.79 20.03
CA GLU A 654 -21.65 32.68 20.38
C GLU A 654 -21.17 33.95 21.08
N GLN A 655 -20.22 33.83 22.00
CA GLN A 655 -19.62 34.97 22.69
C GLN A 655 -18.92 35.92 21.69
N LEU A 656 -18.07 35.38 20.82
CA LEU A 656 -17.34 36.19 19.82
C LEU A 656 -18.29 36.86 18.82
N ARG A 657 -19.34 36.15 18.37
CA ARG A 657 -20.37 36.73 17.51
C ARG A 657 -21.09 37.90 18.18
N ARG A 658 -21.55 37.75 19.41
CA ARG A 658 -22.23 38.82 20.16
C ARG A 658 -21.33 40.03 20.41
N MET A 659 -20.04 39.78 20.72
CA MET A 659 -19.05 40.84 20.91
C MET A 659 -18.77 41.60 19.61
N ARG A 660 -18.79 40.90 18.45
CA ARG A 660 -18.67 41.56 17.14
C ARG A 660 -19.85 42.48 16.86
N GLU A 661 -21.07 42.03 17.17
CA GLU A 661 -22.31 42.79 16.94
C GLU A 661 -22.42 44.03 17.84
N SER A 662 -21.81 44.01 19.02
CA SER A 662 -21.82 45.14 19.96
C SER A 662 -20.77 46.21 19.68
N LEU A 663 -19.78 45.94 18.82
CA LEU A 663 -18.83 46.95 18.37
C LEU A 663 -19.50 47.86 17.33
N PRO A 664 -19.46 49.20 17.53
CA PRO A 664 -19.98 50.13 16.53
C PRO A 664 -19.27 49.87 15.21
N ALA A 665 -20.04 49.67 14.13
CA ALA A 665 -19.52 49.45 12.80
C ALA A 665 -18.52 50.57 12.47
N LEU A 666 -17.22 50.23 12.45
CA LEU A 666 -16.19 51.12 11.95
C LEU A 666 -16.66 51.58 10.57
N ARG A 667 -16.81 52.91 10.39
CA ARG A 667 -16.97 53.52 9.08
C ARG A 667 -15.68 53.27 8.30
N MET A 668 -15.57 52.08 7.73
CA MET A 668 -14.59 51.77 6.71
C MET A 668 -14.94 52.65 5.52
N SER A 669 -14.15 53.69 5.29
CA SER A 669 -14.03 54.21 3.92
C SER A 669 -13.50 53.05 3.07
N PRO A 670 -14.01 52.83 1.85
CA PRO A 670 -13.54 51.75 1.02
C PRO A 670 -12.05 51.98 0.75
N VAL A 671 -11.20 51.12 1.30
CA VAL A 671 -9.83 50.97 0.80
C VAL A 671 -9.99 50.49 -0.64
N SER A 672 -9.47 51.26 -1.59
CA SER A 672 -9.53 50.91 -3.00
C SER A 672 -8.89 49.55 -3.23
N GLU A 673 -9.55 48.72 -4.03
CA GLU A 673 -9.09 47.40 -4.49
C GLU A 673 -7.81 47.48 -5.37
N SER A 674 -6.99 48.51 -5.27
CA SER A 674 -5.89 48.76 -6.22
C SER A 674 -4.49 48.28 -5.79
N ASP A 675 -4.24 47.94 -4.51
CA ASP A 675 -2.86 47.65 -4.05
C ASP A 675 -2.61 46.20 -3.57
N CYS A 676 -3.52 45.26 -3.84
CA CYS A 676 -3.30 43.82 -3.60
C CYS A 676 -3.01 43.02 -4.89
N GLN A 677 -2.29 43.60 -5.84
CA GLN A 677 -1.54 42.81 -6.82
C GLN A 677 -0.08 42.74 -6.40
N LEU A 678 0.24 41.72 -5.61
CA LEU A 678 1.60 41.20 -5.49
C LEU A 678 1.67 39.84 -6.20
N ASP A 679 2.69 39.74 -7.04
CA ASP A 679 2.99 38.72 -8.04
C ASP A 679 2.77 37.25 -7.59
N PRO A 680 2.26 36.39 -8.48
CA PRO A 680 2.35 34.95 -8.32
C PRO A 680 3.71 34.46 -8.85
N TYR A 681 4.67 34.25 -7.96
CA TYR A 681 5.85 33.41 -8.21
C TYR A 681 6.03 32.37 -7.10
#